data_AF-A0A9N9LNM9-F1
#
_entry.id   AF-A0A9N9LNM9-F1
#
_cell.length_a   1.000
_cell.length_b   1.000
_cell.length_c   1.000
_cell.angle_alpha   90.00
_cell.angle_beta   90.00
_cell.angle_gamma   90.00
#
_symmetry.space_group_name_H-M   'P 1'
#
loop_
_entity.id
_entity.type
_entity.pdbx_description
1 polymer ?
#
loop_
_entity_poly.entity_id
_entity_poly.type
_entity_poly.pdbx_seq_one_letter_code
_entity_poly.pdbx_strand_id
1 'polypeptide(L)'
;MLLFRQKKSVGEAKDKVWGLVEQAKEDQEFLREQIERSGDAIMSRLNKKNHHQRQLLLLTGDKDICKNRWFTPRQFLSEPPLKEARKQRNKWLVPYLSLEVLMKDRSIFLNFLYNRIRQSIQQLKYGWEHGFFAVEFCEICVKMFDPNYGQLTAWESDSAHRSDILGYPRGSMLLEAQAYIMRFLRNIVGEIFKVAPTSNQQSSTKWKEMAQVGFKENGENAGYWFCYSHQPFLSPPTFNMEVLLGNIKARLDETGDHIWLLQTDANYLWNHLRELRECQVIEDATDSDKQLAFELVVGEVIYDLHVHWFWTRLHAKMQPTKELYARFRDNINIGEALPPMYDVGLGDIERLLLDTIHVRSLHLGAIIPQRPGLRNAWNITKVCEGVWSAQWKEPDMKRGFKKDPLDWCLQRLQEDPDVPNNLEYEMLFEFLDDHLQTTNRDDRARLDRLIYEKLSDLAALQECLVAIRLHRRRSVSDLEFPRENYKPLASLLKRFYEFSQPYKTKSHGSLTDFDDKNEAMQSSRNEVHNRIENVLLENGFVENEDDLKVLTEFASPGHLKEVQVERDALLATIENSKLAAKNSSKPRSGSSSPQAPYTQEIEGKTKVEILQKDTKIKTRPADPRIESAPILSAVSSPISPTPVPRYKRPATITKRALALIRAVFSSDHQESKKSIDWDTFVNSMSDLGFLAQHKGGSAVTFEHEGVGKIIFHRPHPASVLNHVMLVAMGKRLGKWFGWRREVFDT
;
A
#
# COMPACT_ATOMS: atom_id res chain seq x y z
N MET A 1 14.47 -31.80 -7.96
CA MET A 1 14.44 -32.90 -8.95
C MET A 1 13.03 -33.47 -9.02
N LEU A 2 12.30 -33.24 -10.13
CA LEU A 2 10.95 -33.79 -10.35
C LEU A 2 11.05 -35.31 -10.50
N LEU A 3 10.24 -36.06 -9.75
CA LEU A 3 10.21 -37.52 -9.86
C LEU A 3 9.03 -37.93 -10.73
N PHE A 4 9.33 -38.32 -11.96
CA PHE A 4 8.35 -38.88 -12.88
C PHE A 4 8.00 -40.29 -12.42
N ARG A 5 6.73 -40.50 -12.04
CA ARG A 5 6.26 -41.83 -11.59
C ARG A 5 6.17 -42.81 -12.74
N GLN A 6 5.70 -42.34 -13.90
CA GLN A 6 5.42 -43.17 -15.06
C GLN A 6 5.38 -42.29 -16.31
N LYS A 7 5.89 -42.82 -17.43
CA LYS A 7 5.65 -42.26 -18.76
C LYS A 7 4.30 -42.78 -19.27
N LYS A 8 3.42 -41.87 -19.68
CA LYS A 8 2.10 -42.15 -20.24
C LYS A 8 2.12 -42.05 -21.76
N SER A 9 1.34 -42.91 -22.42
CA SER A 9 1.02 -42.74 -23.84
C SER A 9 0.15 -41.49 -24.04
N VAL A 10 0.12 -40.96 -25.26
CA VAL A 10 -0.73 -39.81 -25.60
C VAL A 10 -2.22 -40.12 -25.39
N GLY A 11 -2.65 -41.36 -25.63
CA GLY A 11 -4.01 -41.82 -25.36
C GLY A 11 -4.37 -41.74 -23.88
N GLU A 12 -3.57 -42.35 -23.00
CA GLU A 12 -3.78 -42.28 -21.54
C GLU A 12 -3.74 -40.84 -21.01
N ALA A 13 -2.84 -40.02 -21.55
CA ALA A 13 -2.73 -38.61 -21.19
C ALA A 13 -4.01 -37.84 -21.58
N LYS A 14 -4.55 -38.12 -22.77
CA LYS A 14 -5.79 -37.52 -23.27
C LYS A 14 -6.98 -37.91 -22.41
N ASP A 15 -7.13 -39.20 -22.12
CA ASP A 15 -8.25 -39.71 -21.33
C ASP A 15 -8.26 -39.10 -19.92
N LYS A 16 -7.09 -39.01 -19.28
CA LYS A 16 -6.97 -38.39 -17.94
C LYS A 16 -7.32 -36.90 -17.97
N VAL A 17 -6.73 -36.15 -18.90
CA VAL A 17 -6.96 -34.70 -19.01
C VAL A 17 -8.42 -34.41 -19.35
N TRP A 18 -8.99 -35.17 -20.27
CA TRP A 18 -10.39 -35.06 -20.66
C TRP A 18 -11.32 -35.35 -19.47
N GLY A 19 -11.10 -36.44 -18.73
CA GLY A 19 -11.91 -36.76 -17.54
C GLY A 19 -11.83 -35.70 -16.43
N LEU A 20 -10.65 -35.07 -16.23
CA LEU A 20 -10.51 -33.96 -15.29
C LEU A 20 -11.31 -32.72 -15.73
N VAL A 21 -11.26 -32.39 -17.02
CA VAL A 21 -11.97 -31.25 -17.59
C VAL A 21 -13.48 -31.47 -17.56
N GLU A 22 -13.94 -32.66 -17.95
CA GLU A 22 -15.35 -33.03 -17.96
C GLU A 22 -15.93 -32.98 -16.54
N GLN A 23 -15.29 -33.64 -15.57
CA GLN A 23 -15.71 -33.59 -14.16
C GLN A 23 -15.80 -32.14 -13.64
N ALA A 24 -14.80 -31.31 -13.94
CA ALA A 24 -14.80 -29.92 -13.53
C ALA A 24 -15.96 -29.13 -14.15
N LYS A 25 -16.27 -29.36 -15.44
CA LYS A 25 -17.39 -28.72 -16.15
C LYS A 25 -18.74 -29.17 -15.59
N GLU A 26 -18.95 -30.47 -15.40
CA GLU A 26 -20.20 -30.99 -14.83
C GLU A 26 -20.48 -30.43 -13.44
N ASP A 27 -19.44 -30.36 -12.60
CA ASP A 27 -19.56 -29.78 -11.25
C ASP A 27 -19.81 -28.27 -11.31
N GLN A 28 -19.13 -27.56 -12.21
CA GLN A 28 -19.32 -26.12 -12.43
C GLN A 28 -20.74 -25.80 -12.93
N GLU A 29 -21.27 -26.59 -13.86
CA GLU A 29 -22.64 -26.46 -14.37
C GLU A 29 -23.67 -26.72 -13.27
N PHE A 30 -23.51 -27.80 -12.50
CA PHE A 30 -24.35 -28.08 -11.34
C PHE A 30 -24.37 -26.88 -10.37
N LEU A 31 -23.20 -26.36 -10.02
CA LEU A 31 -23.08 -25.25 -9.09
C LEU A 31 -23.72 -23.97 -9.65
N ARG A 32 -23.52 -23.67 -10.93
CA ARG A 32 -24.13 -22.52 -11.62
C ARG A 32 -25.65 -22.61 -11.59
N GLU A 33 -26.21 -23.77 -11.94
CA GLU A 33 -27.66 -23.99 -11.90
C GLU A 33 -28.23 -23.82 -10.48
N GLN A 34 -27.56 -24.35 -9.46
CA GLN A 34 -28.02 -24.22 -8.07
C GLN A 34 -28.01 -22.77 -7.60
N ILE A 35 -26.99 -21.99 -7.97
CA ILE A 35 -26.90 -20.56 -7.63
C ILE A 35 -27.97 -19.76 -8.37
N GLU A 36 -28.17 -20.01 -9.67
CA GLU A 36 -29.16 -19.29 -10.47
C GLU A 36 -30.58 -19.56 -9.99
N ARG A 37 -30.89 -20.81 -9.63
CA ARG A 37 -32.23 -21.20 -9.14
C ARG A 37 -32.45 -20.83 -7.67
N SER A 38 -31.44 -20.98 -6.81
CA SER A 38 -31.60 -21.02 -5.35
C SER A 38 -30.51 -20.30 -4.55
N GLY A 39 -29.82 -19.31 -5.13
CA GLY A 39 -28.74 -18.58 -4.47
C GLY A 39 -29.13 -17.98 -3.11
N ASP A 40 -30.36 -17.45 -2.98
CA ASP A 40 -30.85 -16.87 -1.73
C ASP A 40 -31.00 -17.93 -0.62
N ALA A 41 -31.38 -19.15 -1.01
CA ALA A 41 -31.48 -20.28 -0.09
C ALA A 41 -30.11 -20.75 0.39
N ILE A 42 -29.08 -20.73 -0.47
CA ILE A 42 -27.68 -21.06 -0.09
C ILE A 42 -27.23 -20.11 1.03
N MET A 43 -27.37 -18.80 0.83
CA MET A 43 -26.99 -17.80 1.84
C MET A 43 -27.80 -17.95 3.13
N SER A 44 -29.13 -18.08 3.01
CA SER A 44 -30.03 -18.22 4.17
C SER A 44 -29.70 -19.45 5.02
N ARG A 45 -29.46 -20.61 4.38
CA ARG A 45 -29.12 -21.85 5.08
C ARG A 45 -27.72 -21.83 5.68
N LEU A 46 -26.76 -21.18 5.00
CA LEU A 46 -25.43 -20.97 5.57
C LEU A 46 -25.47 -20.06 6.79
N ASN A 47 -26.29 -19.00 6.76
CA ASN A 47 -26.46 -18.07 7.88
C ASN A 47 -27.11 -18.71 9.11
N LYS A 48 -28.00 -19.69 8.90
CA LYS A 48 -28.65 -20.45 9.99
C LYS A 48 -27.73 -21.46 10.68
N LYS A 49 -26.58 -21.82 10.07
CA LYS A 49 -25.64 -22.78 10.67
C LYS A 49 -24.77 -22.11 11.72
N ASN A 50 -24.66 -22.74 12.89
CA ASN A 50 -23.72 -22.33 13.93
C ASN A 50 -22.27 -22.72 13.56
N HIS A 51 -21.30 -22.32 14.38
CA HIS A 51 -19.87 -22.59 14.12
C HIS A 51 -19.57 -24.09 13.89
N HIS A 52 -20.06 -24.98 14.77
CA HIS A 52 -19.81 -26.42 14.63
C HIS A 52 -20.48 -27.02 13.39
N GLN A 53 -21.71 -26.62 13.09
CA GLN A 53 -22.43 -27.07 11.89
C GLN A 53 -21.75 -26.60 10.59
N ARG A 54 -21.18 -25.38 10.57
CA ARG A 54 -20.38 -24.90 9.44
C ARG A 54 -19.09 -25.71 9.29
N GLN A 55 -18.41 -26.01 10.38
CA GLN A 55 -17.22 -26.84 10.36
C GLN A 55 -17.50 -28.24 9.79
N LEU A 56 -18.55 -28.91 10.28
CA LEU A 56 -18.99 -30.21 9.75
C LEU A 56 -19.36 -30.13 8.27
N LEU A 57 -20.04 -29.05 7.86
CA LEU A 57 -20.38 -28.81 6.46
C LEU A 57 -19.12 -28.69 5.60
N LEU A 58 -18.11 -27.92 5.99
CA LEU A 58 -16.87 -27.78 5.21
C LEU A 58 -16.12 -29.12 5.11
N LEU A 59 -16.14 -29.93 6.16
CA LEU A 59 -15.54 -31.28 6.17
C LEU A 59 -16.28 -32.29 5.28
N THR A 60 -17.49 -31.99 4.82
CA THR A 60 -18.16 -32.79 3.78
C THR A 60 -17.52 -32.60 2.41
N GLY A 61 -16.93 -31.42 2.16
CA GLY A 61 -16.20 -31.12 0.93
C GLY A 61 -14.89 -31.88 0.86
N ASP A 62 -14.10 -31.83 1.94
CA ASP A 62 -12.87 -32.61 2.12
C ASP A 62 -12.58 -32.82 3.61
N LYS A 63 -12.50 -34.08 4.05
CA LYS A 63 -12.20 -34.46 5.44
C LYS A 63 -10.75 -34.16 5.82
N ASP A 64 -9.86 -34.14 4.84
CA ASP A 64 -8.41 -33.94 4.98
C ASP A 64 -7.95 -32.53 4.61
N ILE A 65 -8.91 -31.59 4.44
CA ILE A 65 -8.63 -30.17 4.18
C ILE A 65 -7.58 -29.63 5.16
N CYS A 66 -6.75 -28.69 4.69
CA CYS A 66 -5.77 -28.05 5.56
C CYS A 66 -6.49 -27.40 6.76
N LYS A 67 -6.03 -27.67 7.98
CA LYS A 67 -6.67 -27.14 9.19
C LYS A 67 -6.38 -25.65 9.37
N ASN A 68 -5.11 -25.29 9.20
CA ASN A 68 -4.61 -23.95 9.52
C ASN A 68 -4.24 -23.20 8.23
N ARG A 69 -4.33 -21.87 8.27
CA ARG A 69 -3.77 -20.99 7.25
C ARG A 69 -2.24 -21.14 7.22
N TRP A 70 -1.62 -20.61 6.16
CA TRP A 70 -0.18 -20.55 5.98
C TRP A 70 0.45 -21.93 5.77
N PHE A 71 -0.22 -22.78 4.98
CA PHE A 71 0.27 -24.13 4.69
C PHE A 71 1.68 -24.10 4.10
N THR A 72 1.89 -23.32 3.03
CA THR A 72 3.18 -23.21 2.34
C THR A 72 4.32 -22.81 3.27
N PRO A 73 4.29 -21.67 3.99
CA PRO A 73 5.41 -21.27 4.85
C PRO A 73 5.59 -22.23 6.04
N ARG A 74 4.51 -22.79 6.61
CA ARG A 74 4.64 -23.82 7.67
C ARG A 74 5.33 -25.08 7.18
N GLN A 75 5.10 -25.46 5.91
CA GLN A 75 5.75 -26.62 5.31
C GLN A 75 7.18 -26.32 4.84
N PHE A 76 7.43 -25.14 4.25
CA PHE A 76 8.76 -24.61 3.90
C PHE A 76 9.74 -24.82 5.06
N LEU A 77 9.31 -24.40 6.25
CA LEU A 77 10.12 -24.48 7.47
C LEU A 77 10.25 -25.90 8.07
N SER A 78 9.41 -26.84 7.64
CA SER A 78 9.40 -28.19 8.19
C SER A 78 10.28 -29.16 7.40
N GLU A 79 10.67 -28.79 6.18
CA GLU A 79 11.44 -29.61 5.22
C GLU A 79 11.04 -31.09 5.27
N PRO A 80 9.76 -31.40 5.04
CA PRO A 80 9.28 -32.76 5.23
C PRO A 80 9.96 -33.68 4.21
N PRO A 81 10.31 -34.93 4.60
CA PRO A 81 10.78 -35.91 3.63
C PRO A 81 9.80 -36.00 2.46
N LEU A 82 10.31 -36.08 1.22
CA LEU A 82 9.50 -36.04 -0.01
C LEU A 82 8.32 -37.02 0.03
N LYS A 83 8.49 -38.20 0.65
CA LYS A 83 7.43 -39.21 0.80
C LYS A 83 6.25 -38.68 1.61
N GLU A 84 6.50 -37.95 2.70
CA GLU A 84 5.47 -37.35 3.54
C GLU A 84 4.87 -36.10 2.89
N ALA A 85 5.70 -35.27 2.25
CA ALA A 85 5.23 -34.12 1.48
C ALA A 85 4.20 -34.52 0.42
N ARG A 86 4.48 -35.62 -0.31
CA ARG A 86 3.63 -36.16 -1.38
C ARG A 86 2.29 -36.72 -0.90
N LYS A 87 2.16 -37.12 0.36
CA LYS A 87 0.86 -37.53 0.94
C LYS A 87 -0.11 -36.34 1.05
N GLN A 88 0.41 -35.11 1.07
CA GLN A 88 -0.36 -33.89 1.21
C GLN A 88 -0.71 -33.25 -0.14
N ARG A 89 -0.87 -34.06 -1.21
CA ARG A 89 -1.05 -33.59 -2.60
C ARG A 89 -2.11 -32.50 -2.73
N ASN A 90 -3.32 -32.71 -2.21
CA ASN A 90 -4.41 -31.73 -2.33
C ASN A 90 -4.07 -30.39 -1.66
N LYS A 91 -3.36 -30.42 -0.53
CA LYS A 91 -2.93 -29.20 0.18
C LYS A 91 -1.88 -28.43 -0.63
N TRP A 92 -1.04 -29.12 -1.39
CA TRP A 92 -0.12 -28.47 -2.33
C TRP A 92 -0.80 -27.96 -3.60
N LEU A 93 -1.90 -28.60 -4.03
CA LEU A 93 -2.72 -28.13 -5.16
C LEU A 93 -3.51 -26.86 -4.80
N VAL A 94 -3.91 -26.68 -3.53
CA VAL A 94 -4.67 -25.49 -3.09
C VAL A 94 -4.18 -24.98 -1.72
N PRO A 95 -2.94 -24.46 -1.63
CA PRO A 95 -2.30 -24.14 -0.35
C PRO A 95 -2.98 -23.00 0.43
N TYR A 96 -3.79 -22.19 -0.26
CA TYR A 96 -4.61 -21.12 0.32
C TYR A 96 -5.91 -21.63 0.97
N LEU A 97 -6.34 -22.86 0.66
CA LEU A 97 -7.61 -23.40 1.12
C LEU A 97 -7.42 -24.07 2.49
N SER A 98 -7.95 -23.45 3.54
CA SER A 98 -7.94 -24.02 4.89
C SER A 98 -9.26 -23.85 5.62
N LEU A 99 -9.49 -24.72 6.59
CA LEU A 99 -10.64 -24.66 7.47
C LEU A 99 -10.66 -23.35 8.26
N GLU A 100 -9.51 -22.92 8.79
CA GLU A 100 -9.36 -21.62 9.47
C GLU A 100 -9.79 -20.44 8.59
N VAL A 101 -9.38 -20.40 7.32
CA VAL A 101 -9.75 -19.33 6.37
C VAL A 101 -11.27 -19.32 6.13
N LEU A 102 -11.84 -20.47 5.77
CA LEU A 102 -13.26 -20.59 5.42
C LEU A 102 -14.20 -20.40 6.62
N MET A 103 -13.70 -20.60 7.84
CA MET A 103 -14.47 -20.42 9.08
C MET A 103 -14.43 -18.99 9.61
N LYS A 104 -13.44 -18.16 9.20
CA LYS A 104 -13.27 -16.77 9.65
C LYS A 104 -14.52 -15.92 9.39
N ASP A 105 -15.02 -15.97 8.16
CA ASP A 105 -16.25 -15.27 7.73
C ASP A 105 -17.01 -16.12 6.70
N ARG A 106 -18.35 -16.09 6.76
CA ARG A 106 -19.24 -16.68 5.75
C ARG A 106 -19.03 -16.05 4.36
N SER A 107 -18.73 -14.74 4.31
CA SER A 107 -18.48 -14.02 3.05
C SER A 107 -17.32 -14.65 2.27
N ILE A 108 -16.29 -15.17 2.95
CA ILE A 108 -15.13 -15.83 2.32
C ILE A 108 -15.56 -17.06 1.53
N PHE A 109 -16.40 -17.92 2.11
CA PHE A 109 -16.92 -19.10 1.40
C PHE A 109 -17.84 -18.71 0.24
N LEU A 110 -18.72 -17.72 0.44
CA LEU A 110 -19.63 -17.26 -0.62
C LEU A 110 -18.85 -16.66 -1.80
N ASN A 111 -17.85 -15.84 -1.51
CA ASN A 111 -16.94 -15.32 -2.52
C ASN A 111 -16.12 -16.43 -3.19
N PHE A 112 -15.62 -17.42 -2.44
CA PHE A 112 -14.92 -18.58 -3.01
C PHE A 112 -15.79 -19.30 -4.03
N LEU A 113 -17.03 -19.61 -3.64
CA LEU A 113 -18.01 -20.28 -4.48
C LEU A 113 -18.33 -19.44 -5.73
N TYR A 114 -18.62 -18.15 -5.55
CA TYR A 114 -18.96 -17.26 -6.65
C TYR A 114 -17.82 -17.09 -7.67
N ASN A 115 -16.59 -16.87 -7.20
CA ASN A 115 -15.46 -16.56 -8.08
C ASN A 115 -14.91 -17.81 -8.78
N ARG A 116 -14.87 -18.98 -8.11
CA ARG A 116 -14.32 -20.21 -8.71
C ARG A 116 -15.21 -20.85 -9.76
N ILE A 117 -16.53 -20.66 -9.70
CA ILE A 117 -17.43 -21.09 -10.78
C ILE A 117 -17.18 -20.29 -12.06
N ARG A 118 -16.55 -19.12 -11.99
CA ARG A 118 -16.35 -18.25 -13.15
C ARG A 118 -14.96 -18.38 -13.75
N GLN A 119 -13.98 -18.93 -13.03
CA GLN A 119 -12.59 -18.94 -13.48
C GLN A 119 -11.76 -20.13 -13.00
N SER A 120 -10.75 -20.46 -13.81
CA SER A 120 -9.78 -21.52 -13.56
C SER A 120 -8.64 -21.09 -12.64
N ILE A 121 -8.00 -22.06 -12.00
CA ILE A 121 -6.77 -21.84 -11.22
C ILE A 121 -5.62 -21.55 -12.19
N GLN A 122 -4.89 -20.48 -11.94
CA GLN A 122 -3.86 -20.03 -12.87
C GLN A 122 -2.46 -20.56 -12.58
N GLN A 123 -2.09 -20.83 -11.32
CA GLN A 123 -0.71 -21.25 -11.00
C GLN A 123 -0.57 -22.17 -9.77
N LEU A 124 0.43 -23.05 -9.87
CA LEU A 124 1.02 -23.85 -8.81
C LEU A 124 2.54 -23.71 -8.97
N LYS A 125 3.18 -22.91 -8.11
CA LYS A 125 4.61 -22.63 -8.17
C LYS A 125 5.37 -23.44 -7.12
N TYR A 126 5.11 -23.16 -5.84
CA TYR A 126 5.93 -23.64 -4.74
C TYR A 126 6.08 -25.17 -4.66
N GLY A 127 4.97 -25.92 -4.60
CA GLY A 127 5.04 -27.39 -4.49
C GLY A 127 5.65 -28.07 -5.73
N TRP A 128 5.60 -27.40 -6.88
CA TRP A 128 6.18 -27.87 -8.14
C TRP A 128 7.70 -27.72 -8.13
N GLU A 129 8.21 -26.54 -7.79
CA GLU A 129 9.65 -26.24 -7.71
C GLU A 129 10.38 -27.17 -6.74
N HIS A 130 9.72 -27.52 -5.63
CA HIS A 130 10.28 -28.41 -4.59
C HIS A 130 10.10 -29.91 -4.86
N GLY A 131 9.44 -30.30 -5.96
CA GLY A 131 9.23 -31.73 -6.29
C GLY A 131 8.31 -32.48 -5.31
N PHE A 132 7.44 -31.75 -4.61
CA PHE A 132 6.45 -32.31 -3.67
C PHE A 132 5.28 -33.00 -4.37
N PHE A 133 5.18 -32.84 -5.69
CA PHE A 133 4.29 -33.63 -6.51
C PHE A 133 5.00 -34.85 -7.07
N ALA A 134 4.33 -35.98 -7.00
CA ALA A 134 4.65 -37.11 -7.85
C ALA A 134 3.82 -36.96 -9.12
N VAL A 135 4.48 -36.88 -10.26
CA VAL A 135 3.85 -36.48 -11.53
C VAL A 135 4.06 -37.53 -12.60
N GLU A 136 3.10 -37.62 -13.51
CA GLU A 136 3.19 -38.45 -14.71
C GLU A 136 3.78 -37.61 -15.83
N PHE A 137 4.53 -38.26 -16.72
CA PHE A 137 5.17 -37.60 -17.86
C PHE A 137 4.53 -38.03 -19.17
N CYS A 138 4.28 -37.06 -20.04
CA CYS A 138 3.96 -37.27 -21.44
C CYS A 138 4.60 -36.13 -22.23
N GLU A 139 5.14 -36.41 -23.40
CA GLU A 139 5.82 -35.45 -24.28
C GLU A 139 4.80 -34.67 -25.11
N ILE A 140 3.86 -34.04 -24.42
CA ILE A 140 2.78 -33.24 -24.99
C ILE A 140 2.49 -32.07 -24.06
N CYS A 141 1.84 -31.04 -24.58
CA CYS A 141 1.40 -29.88 -23.83
C CYS A 141 -0.12 -29.86 -23.69
N VAL A 142 -0.60 -29.09 -22.72
CA VAL A 142 -2.02 -28.83 -22.44
C VAL A 142 -2.27 -27.35 -22.66
N LYS A 143 -3.28 -27.01 -23.46
CA LYS A 143 -3.74 -25.62 -23.63
C LYS A 143 -4.45 -25.15 -22.36
N MET A 144 -4.09 -23.95 -21.89
CA MET A 144 -4.56 -23.41 -20.60
C MET A 144 -5.52 -22.22 -20.74
N PHE A 145 -6.13 -22.06 -21.90
CA PHE A 145 -7.06 -20.97 -22.20
C PHE A 145 -8.30 -21.45 -22.97
N ASP A 146 -9.43 -20.79 -22.74
CA ASP A 146 -10.69 -21.06 -23.43
C ASP A 146 -10.66 -20.59 -24.90
N PRO A 147 -11.46 -21.20 -25.81
CA PRO A 147 -12.35 -22.34 -25.60
C PRO A 147 -11.63 -23.71 -25.58
N ASN A 148 -10.31 -23.71 -25.77
CA ASN A 148 -9.51 -24.92 -25.95
C ASN A 148 -8.91 -25.46 -24.64
N TYR A 149 -9.44 -25.03 -23.49
CA TYR A 149 -8.90 -25.35 -22.18
C TYR A 149 -8.88 -26.86 -21.95
N GLY A 150 -7.69 -27.39 -21.65
CA GLY A 150 -7.45 -28.82 -21.47
C GLY A 150 -7.23 -29.62 -22.76
N GLN A 151 -7.25 -29.00 -23.95
CA GLN A 151 -6.88 -29.73 -25.17
C GLN A 151 -5.38 -30.01 -25.21
N LEU A 152 -5.01 -31.20 -25.69
CA LEU A 152 -3.62 -31.56 -25.89
C LEU A 152 -3.06 -30.97 -27.18
N THR A 153 -1.81 -30.56 -27.16
CA THR A 153 -1.12 -29.97 -28.32
C THR A 153 0.39 -30.23 -28.26
N ALA A 154 1.07 -30.16 -29.39
CA ALA A 154 2.53 -30.29 -29.43
C ALA A 154 3.20 -29.11 -28.71
N TRP A 155 4.45 -29.31 -28.29
CA TRP A 155 5.24 -28.22 -27.74
C TRP A 155 5.55 -27.19 -28.83
N GLU A 156 5.40 -25.92 -28.49
CA GLU A 156 5.71 -24.77 -29.33
C GLU A 156 6.32 -23.70 -28.43
N SER A 157 7.48 -23.17 -28.83
CA SER A 157 8.33 -22.33 -27.99
C SER A 157 7.61 -21.07 -27.52
N ASP A 158 7.00 -20.33 -28.44
CA ASP A 158 6.44 -19.01 -28.15
C ASP A 158 5.19 -19.15 -27.28
N SER A 159 4.33 -20.13 -27.57
CA SER A 159 3.15 -20.46 -26.75
C SER A 159 3.54 -20.97 -25.36
N ALA A 160 4.65 -21.71 -25.23
CA ALA A 160 5.15 -22.15 -23.94
C ALA A 160 5.71 -20.99 -23.12
N HIS A 161 6.46 -20.07 -23.74
CA HIS A 161 6.97 -18.87 -23.09
C HIS A 161 5.83 -17.94 -22.64
N ARG A 162 4.79 -17.76 -23.46
CA ARG A 162 3.55 -17.06 -23.08
C ARG A 162 2.68 -17.84 -22.09
N SER A 163 3.05 -19.08 -21.74
CA SER A 163 2.26 -19.99 -20.89
C SER A 163 0.83 -20.24 -21.39
N ASP A 164 0.58 -20.08 -22.69
CA ASP A 164 -0.66 -20.47 -23.38
C ASP A 164 -0.81 -22.00 -23.35
N ILE A 165 0.33 -22.68 -23.43
CA ILE A 165 0.46 -24.12 -23.26
C ILE A 165 1.38 -24.42 -22.08
N LEU A 166 1.09 -25.50 -21.37
CA LEU A 166 1.95 -26.02 -20.33
C LEU A 166 2.34 -27.46 -20.64
N GLY A 167 3.57 -27.85 -20.34
CA GLY A 167 3.97 -29.26 -20.39
C GLY A 167 2.99 -30.12 -19.59
N TYR A 168 2.65 -31.30 -20.11
CA TYR A 168 1.61 -32.18 -19.58
C TYR A 168 1.63 -32.38 -18.06
N PRO A 169 2.79 -32.62 -17.39
CA PRO A 169 2.81 -32.81 -15.95
C PRO A 169 2.21 -31.63 -15.18
N ARG A 170 2.53 -30.39 -15.60
CA ARG A 170 2.06 -29.16 -14.94
C ARG A 170 0.63 -28.82 -15.35
N GLY A 171 0.30 -28.97 -16.63
CA GLY A 171 -1.06 -28.76 -17.15
C GLY A 171 -2.08 -29.70 -16.48
N SER A 172 -1.78 -31.00 -16.43
CA SER A 172 -2.63 -32.01 -15.77
C SER A 172 -2.84 -31.70 -14.28
N MET A 173 -1.82 -31.22 -13.57
CA MET A 173 -1.95 -30.83 -12.17
C MET A 173 -2.87 -29.62 -11.94
N LEU A 174 -2.83 -28.62 -12.83
CA LEU A 174 -3.73 -27.46 -12.73
C LEU A 174 -5.19 -27.88 -12.99
N LEU A 175 -5.40 -28.77 -13.96
CA LEU A 175 -6.71 -29.37 -14.20
C LEU A 175 -7.19 -30.21 -13.01
N GLU A 176 -6.29 -30.96 -12.37
CA GLU A 176 -6.59 -31.72 -11.15
C GLU A 176 -6.98 -30.80 -9.99
N ALA A 177 -6.25 -29.70 -9.79
CA ALA A 177 -6.60 -28.69 -8.79
C ALA A 177 -7.98 -28.08 -9.06
N GLN A 178 -8.29 -27.76 -10.32
CA GLN A 178 -9.59 -27.22 -10.73
C GLN A 178 -10.73 -28.22 -10.43
N ALA A 179 -10.57 -29.47 -10.85
CA ALA A 179 -11.54 -30.53 -10.61
C ALA A 179 -11.74 -30.77 -9.10
N TYR A 180 -10.66 -30.76 -8.32
CA TYR A 180 -10.73 -30.87 -6.86
C TYR A 180 -11.55 -29.73 -6.24
N ILE A 181 -11.33 -28.47 -6.63
CA ILE A 181 -12.11 -27.34 -6.09
C ILE A 181 -13.59 -27.45 -6.48
N MET A 182 -13.89 -27.75 -7.74
CA MET A 182 -15.28 -27.86 -8.20
C MET A 182 -16.03 -28.94 -7.44
N ARG A 183 -15.41 -30.11 -7.25
CA ARG A 183 -15.99 -31.20 -6.45
C ARG A 183 -16.15 -30.84 -4.98
N PHE A 184 -15.15 -30.19 -4.38
CA PHE A 184 -15.22 -29.69 -3.01
C PHE A 184 -16.44 -28.76 -2.80
N LEU A 185 -16.61 -27.79 -3.71
CA LEU A 185 -17.75 -26.86 -3.68
C LEU A 185 -19.08 -27.58 -3.92
N ARG A 186 -19.14 -28.49 -4.91
CA ARG A 186 -20.34 -29.30 -5.21
C ARG A 186 -20.81 -30.09 -4.00
N ASN A 187 -19.91 -30.77 -3.31
CA ASN A 187 -20.24 -31.56 -2.13
C ASN A 187 -20.88 -30.69 -1.03
N ILE A 188 -20.29 -29.52 -0.76
CA ILE A 188 -20.81 -28.59 0.24
C ILE A 188 -22.19 -28.06 -0.16
N VAL A 189 -22.35 -27.61 -1.41
CA VAL A 189 -23.64 -27.10 -1.90
C VAL A 189 -24.69 -28.21 -1.88
N GLY A 190 -24.34 -29.44 -2.29
CA GLY A 190 -25.21 -30.60 -2.21
C GLY A 190 -25.70 -30.86 -0.78
N GLU A 191 -24.81 -30.82 0.21
CA GLU A 191 -25.17 -30.96 1.63
C GLU A 191 -26.06 -29.83 2.16
N ILE A 192 -25.91 -28.60 1.67
CA ILE A 192 -26.82 -27.49 2.00
C ILE A 192 -28.26 -27.80 1.52
N PHE A 193 -28.41 -28.58 0.44
CA PHE A 193 -29.70 -28.94 -0.14
C PHE A 193 -30.29 -30.28 0.31
N LYS A 194 -29.54 -31.12 1.03
CA LYS A 194 -30.09 -32.36 1.62
C LYS A 194 -31.12 -32.13 2.74
N VAL A 195 -31.13 -30.94 3.36
CA VAL A 195 -32.14 -30.57 4.36
C VAL A 195 -33.40 -30.08 3.64
N ALA A 196 -34.56 -30.70 3.97
CA ALA A 196 -35.84 -30.62 3.26
C ALA A 196 -36.21 -29.23 2.66
N PRO A 197 -36.88 -29.21 1.50
CA PRO A 197 -37.32 -27.96 0.89
C PRO A 197 -38.34 -27.28 1.80
N THR A 198 -37.96 -26.14 2.39
CA THR A 198 -38.95 -25.13 2.75
C THR A 198 -39.41 -24.55 1.42
N SER A 199 -40.64 -24.89 1.03
CA SER A 199 -41.29 -24.39 -0.18
C SER A 199 -41.17 -22.85 -0.25
N ASN A 200 -40.91 -22.33 -1.46
CA ASN A 200 -40.99 -20.93 -1.89
C ASN A 200 -39.73 -20.04 -1.94
N GLN A 201 -38.50 -20.57 -1.98
CA GLN A 201 -37.32 -19.73 -2.29
C GLN A 201 -36.52 -20.22 -3.50
N GLN A 202 -37.18 -20.28 -4.66
CA GLN A 202 -36.47 -20.23 -5.95
C GLN A 202 -36.18 -18.77 -6.27
N SER A 203 -35.14 -18.22 -5.64
CA SER A 203 -34.70 -16.86 -5.87
C SER A 203 -33.19 -16.77 -5.74
N SER A 204 -32.61 -15.88 -6.53
CA SER A 204 -31.18 -15.53 -6.54
C SER A 204 -30.98 -14.01 -6.61
N THR A 205 -32.03 -13.23 -6.35
CA THR A 205 -31.97 -11.77 -6.45
C THR A 205 -31.03 -11.20 -5.39
N LYS A 206 -31.18 -11.64 -4.13
CA LYS A 206 -30.29 -11.20 -3.05
C LYS A 206 -28.87 -11.69 -3.28
N TRP A 207 -28.70 -12.90 -3.82
CA TRP A 207 -27.38 -13.41 -4.19
C TRP A 207 -26.70 -12.47 -5.20
N LYS A 208 -27.39 -12.06 -6.25
CA LYS A 208 -26.86 -11.15 -7.28
C LYS A 208 -26.50 -9.79 -6.70
N GLU A 209 -27.36 -9.23 -5.84
CA GLU A 209 -27.09 -7.97 -5.14
C GLU A 209 -25.85 -8.06 -4.24
N MET A 210 -25.75 -9.12 -3.43
CA MET A 210 -24.60 -9.33 -2.55
C MET A 210 -23.32 -9.61 -3.34
N ALA A 211 -23.40 -10.34 -4.46
CA ALA A 211 -22.25 -10.61 -5.32
C ALA A 211 -21.65 -9.33 -5.93
N GLN A 212 -22.48 -8.32 -6.26
CA GLN A 212 -22.00 -7.03 -6.77
C GLN A 212 -21.13 -6.27 -5.77
N VAL A 213 -21.37 -6.46 -4.48
CA VAL A 213 -20.59 -5.82 -3.40
C VAL A 213 -19.57 -6.77 -2.75
N GLY A 214 -19.31 -7.94 -3.36
CA GLY A 214 -18.35 -8.92 -2.87
C GLY A 214 -18.77 -9.59 -1.55
N PHE A 215 -20.07 -9.76 -1.34
CA PHE A 215 -20.67 -10.37 -0.14
C PHE A 215 -20.25 -9.73 1.20
N LYS A 216 -19.80 -8.46 1.19
CA LYS A 216 -19.43 -7.73 2.41
C LYS A 216 -20.63 -7.62 3.38
N GLU A 217 -20.41 -7.93 4.65
CA GLU A 217 -21.38 -7.62 5.71
C GLU A 217 -21.25 -6.14 6.13
N ASN A 218 -22.37 -5.51 6.51
CA ASN A 218 -22.51 -4.06 6.75
C ASN A 218 -21.33 -3.44 7.53
N GLY A 219 -20.51 -2.62 6.86
CA GLY A 219 -19.51 -1.75 7.49
C GLY A 219 -18.07 -2.26 7.52
N GLU A 220 -17.79 -3.48 7.04
CA GLU A 220 -16.41 -3.95 6.92
C GLU A 220 -15.76 -3.40 5.63
N ASN A 221 -15.29 -2.15 5.71
CA ASN A 221 -14.24 -1.63 4.84
C ASN A 221 -12.86 -2.11 5.34
N ALA A 222 -12.70 -3.40 5.62
CA ALA A 222 -11.38 -3.97 5.77
C ALA A 222 -10.76 -4.08 4.38
N GLY A 223 -10.21 -2.97 3.89
CA GLY A 223 -9.37 -2.99 2.71
C GLY A 223 -8.16 -3.89 3.01
N TYR A 224 -8.15 -5.08 2.43
CA TYR A 224 -6.98 -5.95 2.43
C TYR A 224 -5.78 -5.17 1.91
N TRP A 225 -4.57 -5.46 2.40
CA TRP A 225 -3.39 -4.76 1.92
C TRP A 225 -3.20 -4.91 0.40
N PHE A 226 -3.69 -5.99 -0.21
CA PHE A 226 -3.60 -6.19 -1.66
C PHE A 226 -4.90 -6.76 -2.20
N CYS A 227 -5.30 -6.26 -3.38
CA CYS A 227 -6.37 -6.88 -4.15
C CYS A 227 -5.98 -8.27 -4.71
N TYR A 228 -4.71 -8.68 -4.60
CA TYR A 228 -4.18 -9.94 -5.10
C TYR A 228 -3.85 -11.00 -4.02
N SER A 229 -3.83 -10.63 -2.75
CA SER A 229 -3.47 -11.57 -1.69
C SER A 229 -4.55 -12.62 -1.39
N HIS A 230 -5.81 -12.34 -1.74
CA HIS A 230 -6.92 -13.29 -1.59
C HIS A 230 -7.54 -13.69 -2.94
N GLN A 231 -6.76 -13.73 -4.02
CA GLN A 231 -7.24 -14.07 -5.37
C GLN A 231 -8.23 -15.24 -5.45
N PRO A 232 -8.06 -16.35 -4.69
CA PRO A 232 -9.06 -17.41 -4.69
C PRO A 232 -10.45 -17.01 -4.23
N PHE A 233 -10.53 -16.00 -3.38
CA PHE A 233 -11.71 -15.50 -2.69
C PHE A 233 -12.12 -14.11 -3.20
N LEU A 234 -11.46 -13.55 -4.21
CA LEU A 234 -11.79 -12.25 -4.77
C LEU A 234 -12.19 -12.38 -6.23
N SER A 235 -12.91 -11.38 -6.71
CA SER A 235 -13.16 -11.27 -8.15
C SER A 235 -11.84 -11.11 -8.87
N PRO A 236 -11.63 -11.86 -9.97
CA PRO A 236 -10.31 -11.88 -10.56
C PRO A 236 -9.97 -10.53 -11.19
N PRO A 237 -8.71 -10.11 -11.06
CA PRO A 237 -8.25 -8.83 -11.47
C PRO A 237 -8.26 -8.80 -12.98
N THR A 238 -8.81 -7.73 -13.51
CA THR A 238 -8.72 -7.45 -14.94
C THR A 238 -7.60 -6.46 -15.15
N PHE A 239 -6.76 -6.71 -16.15
CA PHE A 239 -5.79 -5.72 -16.55
C PHE A 239 -6.53 -4.48 -17.04
N ASN A 240 -6.22 -3.34 -16.43
CA ASN A 240 -6.78 -2.06 -16.82
C ASN A 240 -5.64 -1.03 -16.88
N MET A 241 -5.26 -0.66 -18.10
CA MET A 241 -4.17 0.28 -18.37
C MET A 241 -4.39 1.64 -17.71
N GLU A 242 -5.62 2.15 -17.70
CA GLU A 242 -5.94 3.47 -17.13
C GLU A 242 -5.83 3.46 -15.61
N VAL A 243 -6.32 2.39 -14.96
CA VAL A 243 -6.20 2.23 -13.51
C VAL A 243 -4.74 2.08 -13.10
N LEU A 244 -3.96 1.28 -13.85
CA LEU A 244 -2.53 1.08 -13.59
C LEU A 244 -1.76 2.41 -13.72
N LEU A 245 -1.95 3.13 -14.82
CA LEU A 245 -1.31 4.42 -15.04
C LEU A 245 -1.73 5.45 -13.98
N GLY A 246 -3.01 5.47 -13.60
CA GLY A 246 -3.51 6.33 -12.54
C GLY A 246 -2.88 6.04 -11.18
N ASN A 247 -2.61 4.77 -10.85
CA ASN A 247 -1.90 4.39 -9.63
C ASN A 247 -0.42 4.79 -9.70
N ILE A 248 0.26 4.56 -10.82
CA ILE A 248 1.65 5.00 -11.04
C ILE A 248 1.77 6.51 -10.90
N LYS A 249 0.84 7.27 -11.50
CA LYS A 249 0.81 8.73 -11.39
C LYS A 249 0.58 9.19 -9.94
N ALA A 250 -0.30 8.53 -9.19
CA ALA A 250 -0.52 8.86 -7.80
C ALA A 250 0.74 8.63 -6.93
N ARG A 251 1.54 7.59 -7.22
CA ARG A 251 2.84 7.34 -6.57
C ARG A 251 3.91 8.37 -6.98
N LEU A 252 3.93 8.75 -8.26
CA LEU A 252 4.79 9.83 -8.75
C LEU A 252 4.47 11.14 -8.01
N ASP A 253 3.20 11.50 -7.88
CA ASP A 253 2.77 12.73 -7.21
C ASP A 253 3.08 12.71 -5.71
N GLU A 254 2.88 11.57 -5.06
CA GLU A 254 3.24 11.38 -3.65
C GLU A 254 4.73 11.56 -3.39
N THR A 255 5.57 10.91 -4.19
CA THR A 255 7.04 11.00 -4.02
C THR A 255 7.55 12.39 -4.40
N GLY A 256 6.96 13.02 -5.42
CA GLY A 256 7.27 14.41 -5.77
C GLY A 256 6.85 15.39 -4.68
N ASP A 257 5.70 15.17 -4.04
CA ASP A 257 5.27 15.96 -2.88
C ASP A 257 6.21 15.80 -1.69
N HIS A 258 6.75 14.60 -1.47
CA HIS A 258 7.73 14.36 -0.41
C HIS A 258 9.01 15.19 -0.66
N ILE A 259 9.59 15.10 -1.86
CA ILE A 259 10.79 15.87 -2.23
C ILE A 259 10.52 17.38 -2.20
N TRP A 260 9.33 17.81 -2.63
CA TRP A 260 8.89 19.20 -2.52
C TRP A 260 8.82 19.69 -1.06
N LEU A 261 8.25 18.90 -0.16
CA LEU A 261 8.11 19.27 1.26
C LEU A 261 9.46 19.30 1.98
N LEU A 262 10.39 18.39 1.65
CA LEU A 262 11.77 18.46 2.14
C LEU A 262 12.46 19.79 1.79
N GLN A 263 12.09 20.38 0.65
CA GLN A 263 12.64 21.65 0.19
C GLN A 263 11.90 22.88 0.72
N THR A 264 10.59 22.81 0.92
CA THR A 264 9.75 24.00 1.17
C THR A 264 9.21 24.09 2.59
N ASP A 265 9.39 23.05 3.41
CA ASP A 265 8.92 23.02 4.80
C ASP A 265 10.03 22.58 5.76
N ALA A 266 10.54 23.55 6.53
CA ALA A 266 11.63 23.31 7.47
C ALA A 266 11.24 22.32 8.59
N ASN A 267 9.99 22.34 9.06
CA ASN A 267 9.53 21.42 10.10
C ASN A 267 9.35 20.00 9.57
N TYR A 268 8.87 19.86 8.33
CA TYR A 268 8.77 18.57 7.66
C TYR A 268 10.15 17.94 7.48
N LEU A 269 11.09 18.69 6.91
CA LEU A 269 12.48 18.28 6.77
C LEU A 269 13.10 17.89 8.11
N TRP A 270 12.98 18.75 9.13
CA TRP A 270 13.58 18.50 10.43
C TRP A 270 13.04 17.20 11.06
N ASN A 271 11.73 16.96 10.98
CA ASN A 271 11.12 15.74 11.47
C ASN A 271 11.62 14.50 10.72
N HIS A 272 11.71 14.58 9.39
CA HIS A 272 12.21 13.49 8.57
C HIS A 272 13.68 13.17 8.90
N LEU A 273 14.56 14.17 8.95
CA LEU A 273 15.96 13.99 9.35
C LEU A 273 16.10 13.46 10.78
N ARG A 274 15.23 13.90 11.71
CA ARG A 274 15.18 13.36 13.06
C ARG A 274 14.85 11.87 13.07
N GLU A 275 13.86 11.43 12.30
CA GLU A 275 13.46 10.02 12.19
C GLU A 275 14.54 9.15 11.52
N LEU A 276 15.22 9.68 10.49
CA LEU A 276 16.37 9.02 9.85
C LEU A 276 17.53 8.81 10.84
N ARG A 277 17.71 9.74 11.78
CA ARG A 277 18.77 9.65 12.81
C ARG A 277 18.48 8.63 13.92
N GLU A 278 17.26 8.10 14.02
CA GLU A 278 16.89 7.04 14.97
C GLU A 278 17.45 5.67 14.51
N CYS A 279 18.71 5.62 14.06
CA CYS A 279 19.41 4.42 13.64
C CYS A 279 20.48 4.04 14.66
N GLN A 280 20.58 2.75 14.98
CA GLN A 280 21.52 2.27 16.00
C GLN A 280 22.96 2.66 15.70
N VAL A 281 23.36 2.52 14.43
CA VAL A 281 24.71 2.88 13.96
C VAL A 281 25.05 4.35 14.24
N ILE A 282 24.05 5.24 14.19
CA ILE A 282 24.21 6.67 14.46
C ILE A 282 24.26 6.94 15.97
N GLU A 283 23.48 6.22 16.76
CA GLU A 283 23.48 6.35 18.23
C GLU A 283 24.76 5.81 18.86
N ASP A 284 25.29 4.70 18.33
CA ASP A 284 26.51 4.04 18.79
C ASP A 284 27.79 4.64 18.14
N ALA A 285 27.64 5.63 17.25
CA ALA A 285 28.74 6.30 16.56
C ALA A 285 29.64 7.08 17.54
N THR A 286 30.95 6.88 17.45
CA THR A 286 31.93 7.69 18.19
C THR A 286 32.10 9.08 17.55
N ASP A 287 32.84 9.98 18.22
CA ASP A 287 33.10 11.33 17.68
C ASP A 287 33.77 11.30 16.30
N SER A 288 34.63 10.31 16.02
CA SER A 288 35.25 10.12 14.71
C SER A 288 34.28 9.57 13.66
N ASP A 289 33.20 8.90 14.09
CA ASP A 289 32.17 8.33 13.20
C ASP A 289 31.03 9.32 12.91
N LYS A 290 31.03 10.52 13.51
CA LYS A 290 29.97 11.51 13.29
C LYS A 290 29.79 11.85 11.81
N GLN A 291 30.88 11.89 11.04
CA GLN A 291 30.82 12.13 9.60
C GLN A 291 30.07 11.01 8.87
N LEU A 292 30.38 9.75 9.18
CA LEU A 292 29.67 8.58 8.65
C LEU A 292 28.18 8.58 9.02
N ALA A 293 27.85 8.98 10.24
CA ALA A 293 26.45 9.07 10.67
C ALA A 293 25.64 10.05 9.79
N PHE A 294 26.24 11.16 9.39
CA PHE A 294 25.62 12.07 8.42
C PHE A 294 25.58 11.47 7.01
N GLU A 295 26.62 10.75 6.57
CA GLU A 295 26.63 10.03 5.28
C GLU A 295 25.47 9.04 5.16
N LEU A 296 25.12 8.32 6.23
CA LEU A 296 23.97 7.42 6.25
C LEU A 296 22.64 8.16 6.08
N VAL A 297 22.47 9.28 6.80
CA VAL A 297 21.26 10.12 6.67
C VAL A 297 21.13 10.69 5.25
N VAL A 298 22.25 11.11 4.65
CA VAL A 298 22.28 11.56 3.26
C VAL A 298 21.89 10.44 2.32
N GLY A 299 22.43 9.24 2.51
CA GLY A 299 22.12 8.07 1.70
C GLY A 299 20.61 7.83 1.64
N GLU A 300 19.89 7.99 2.75
CA GLU A 300 18.44 7.87 2.79
C GLU A 300 17.71 9.01 2.05
N VAL A 301 18.17 10.26 2.17
CA VAL A 301 17.58 11.38 1.40
C VAL A 301 17.80 11.21 -0.10
N ILE A 302 18.98 10.71 -0.52
CA ILE A 302 19.27 10.37 -1.92
C ILE A 302 18.41 9.19 -2.37
N TYR A 303 18.22 8.21 -1.49
CA TYR A 303 17.32 7.10 -1.78
C TYR A 303 15.89 7.59 -2.05
N ASP A 304 15.39 8.57 -1.29
CA ASP A 304 14.06 9.15 -1.54
C ASP A 304 13.97 9.85 -2.90
N LEU A 305 15.07 10.47 -3.38
CA LEU A 305 15.17 10.96 -4.75
C LEU A 305 15.17 9.83 -5.79
N HIS A 306 15.93 8.75 -5.55
CA HIS A 306 15.93 7.57 -6.41
C HIS A 306 14.55 6.93 -6.52
N VAL A 307 13.76 6.94 -5.44
CA VAL A 307 12.36 6.52 -5.46
C VAL A 307 11.54 7.44 -6.38
N HIS A 308 11.67 8.75 -6.25
CA HIS A 308 10.94 9.70 -7.10
C HIS A 308 11.31 9.59 -8.59
N TRP A 309 12.60 9.54 -8.94
CA TRP A 309 13.04 9.38 -10.33
C TRP A 309 12.63 8.04 -10.92
N PHE A 310 12.61 6.97 -10.12
CA PHE A 310 12.05 5.70 -10.56
C PHE A 310 10.58 5.87 -10.99
N TRP A 311 9.72 6.44 -10.14
CA TRP A 311 8.31 6.61 -10.47
C TRP A 311 8.11 7.56 -11.66
N THR A 312 8.98 8.56 -11.82
CA THR A 312 9.01 9.46 -12.99
C THR A 312 9.30 8.70 -14.27
N ARG A 313 10.38 7.91 -14.29
CA ARG A 313 10.78 7.08 -15.45
C ARG A 313 9.72 6.02 -15.76
N LEU A 314 9.16 5.37 -14.75
CA LEU A 314 8.09 4.38 -14.93
C LEU A 314 6.86 5.01 -15.58
N HIS A 315 6.41 6.18 -15.09
CA HIS A 315 5.29 6.92 -15.68
C HIS A 315 5.58 7.33 -17.13
N ALA A 316 6.78 7.87 -17.39
CA ALA A 316 7.21 8.27 -18.73
C ALA A 316 7.26 7.10 -19.72
N LYS A 317 7.74 5.91 -19.30
CA LYS A 317 7.72 4.68 -20.13
C LYS A 317 6.32 4.10 -20.31
N MET A 318 5.44 4.23 -19.32
CA MET A 318 4.07 3.72 -19.41
C MET A 318 3.22 4.54 -20.40
N GLN A 319 3.50 5.84 -20.57
CA GLN A 319 2.68 6.72 -21.42
C GLN A 319 2.67 6.30 -22.91
N PRO A 320 3.81 6.09 -23.61
CA PRO A 320 3.81 5.55 -24.97
C PRO A 320 3.23 4.14 -25.05
N THR A 321 3.45 3.32 -24.02
CA THR A 321 2.91 1.95 -23.95
C THR A 321 1.39 1.94 -23.88
N LYS A 322 0.77 2.93 -23.21
CA LYS A 322 -0.67 3.15 -23.23
C LYS A 322 -1.19 3.52 -24.62
N GLU A 323 -0.47 4.33 -25.39
CA GLU A 323 -0.85 4.68 -26.76
C GLU A 323 -0.83 3.46 -27.68
N LEU A 324 0.21 2.62 -27.54
CA LEU A 324 0.29 1.33 -28.23
C LEU A 324 -0.88 0.42 -27.84
N TYR A 325 -1.20 0.33 -26.55
CA TYR A 325 -2.37 -0.40 -26.07
C TYR A 325 -3.66 0.12 -26.71
N ALA A 326 -3.90 1.43 -26.71
CA ALA A 326 -5.10 2.02 -27.32
C ALA A 326 -5.22 1.71 -28.81
N ARG A 327 -4.09 1.64 -29.53
CA ARG A 327 -4.04 1.29 -30.95
C ARG A 327 -4.35 -0.18 -31.22
N PHE A 328 -3.89 -1.09 -30.36
CA PHE A 328 -3.97 -2.53 -30.62
C PHE A 328 -4.99 -3.29 -29.78
N ARG A 329 -5.64 -2.66 -28.79
CA ARG A 329 -6.52 -3.33 -27.80
C ARG A 329 -7.58 -4.23 -28.43
N ASP A 330 -8.12 -3.86 -29.60
CA ASP A 330 -9.18 -4.59 -30.28
C ASP A 330 -8.65 -5.82 -31.06
N ASN A 331 -7.32 -5.95 -31.18
CA ASN A 331 -6.60 -7.06 -31.84
C ASN A 331 -5.80 -7.91 -30.84
N ILE A 332 -5.98 -7.73 -29.53
CA ILE A 332 -5.33 -8.56 -28.52
C ILE A 332 -6.26 -9.72 -28.16
N ASN A 333 -5.93 -10.92 -28.63
CA ASN A 333 -6.70 -12.13 -28.37
C ASN A 333 -5.96 -13.08 -27.42
N ILE A 334 -6.73 -13.85 -26.65
CA ILE A 334 -6.18 -14.86 -25.77
C ILE A 334 -5.56 -16.00 -26.60
N GLY A 335 -4.35 -16.41 -26.26
CA GLY A 335 -3.61 -17.47 -26.96
C GLY A 335 -2.83 -16.99 -28.19
N GLU A 336 -2.90 -15.70 -28.52
CA GLU A 336 -2.12 -15.07 -29.59
C GLU A 336 -0.99 -14.21 -29.00
N ALA A 337 0.08 -14.02 -29.77
CA ALA A 337 1.16 -13.13 -29.37
C ALA A 337 0.67 -11.67 -29.32
N LEU A 338 1.18 -10.90 -28.35
CA LEU A 338 0.94 -9.46 -28.32
C LEU A 338 1.59 -8.78 -29.56
N PRO A 339 1.02 -7.66 -30.03
CA PRO A 339 1.66 -6.85 -31.06
C PRO A 339 3.12 -6.53 -30.69
N PRO A 340 4.12 -6.74 -31.57
CA PRO A 340 5.53 -6.73 -31.20
C PRO A 340 6.00 -5.47 -30.48
N MET A 341 5.60 -4.28 -30.95
CA MET A 341 5.97 -3.02 -30.30
C MET A 341 5.35 -2.87 -28.91
N TYR A 342 4.13 -3.36 -28.73
CA TYR A 342 3.46 -3.33 -27.44
C TYR A 342 4.07 -4.33 -26.45
N ASP A 343 4.42 -5.52 -26.96
CA ASP A 343 5.09 -6.56 -26.21
C ASP A 343 6.46 -6.11 -25.66
N VAL A 344 7.25 -5.44 -26.51
CA VAL A 344 8.53 -4.83 -26.12
C VAL A 344 8.32 -3.76 -25.04
N GLY A 345 7.35 -2.85 -25.23
CA GLY A 345 7.07 -1.81 -24.25
C GLY A 345 6.68 -2.35 -22.87
N LEU A 346 5.84 -3.39 -22.82
CA LEU A 346 5.51 -4.08 -21.56
C LEU A 346 6.72 -4.82 -20.96
N GLY A 347 7.59 -5.38 -21.80
CA GLY A 347 8.80 -6.06 -21.35
C GLY A 347 9.81 -5.14 -20.68
N ASP A 348 10.03 -3.95 -21.25
CA ASP A 348 10.89 -2.94 -20.65
C ASP A 348 10.37 -2.50 -19.27
N ILE A 349 9.05 -2.38 -19.14
CA ILE A 349 8.41 -2.02 -17.87
C ILE A 349 8.50 -3.16 -16.85
N GLU A 350 8.22 -4.41 -17.26
CA GLU A 350 8.37 -5.59 -16.40
C GLU A 350 9.81 -5.68 -15.86
N ARG A 351 10.81 -5.49 -16.73
CA ARG A 351 12.22 -5.51 -16.33
C ARG A 351 12.56 -4.41 -15.33
N LEU A 352 12.15 -3.17 -15.63
CA LEU A 352 12.39 -2.03 -14.75
C LEU A 352 11.79 -2.24 -13.35
N LEU A 353 10.61 -2.85 -13.26
CA LEU A 353 9.96 -3.20 -11.99
C LEU A 353 10.74 -4.25 -11.22
N LEU A 354 11.18 -5.33 -11.88
CA LEU A 354 11.93 -6.42 -11.24
C LEU A 354 13.25 -5.94 -10.62
N ASP A 355 14.02 -5.16 -11.38
CA ASP A 355 15.29 -4.60 -10.92
C ASP A 355 15.08 -3.70 -9.71
N THR A 356 14.02 -2.90 -9.77
CA THR A 356 13.71 -1.99 -8.66
C THR A 356 13.25 -2.78 -7.44
N ILE A 357 12.38 -3.78 -7.59
CA ILE A 357 11.95 -4.63 -6.47
C ILE A 357 13.16 -5.27 -5.76
N HIS A 358 14.11 -5.80 -6.52
CA HIS A 358 15.35 -6.35 -5.95
C HIS A 358 16.16 -5.29 -5.17
N VAL A 359 16.38 -4.12 -5.76
CA VAL A 359 17.12 -3.04 -5.09
C VAL A 359 16.40 -2.57 -3.82
N ARG A 360 15.07 -2.46 -3.85
CA ARG A 360 14.24 -2.04 -2.71
C ARG A 360 14.23 -3.11 -1.61
N SER A 361 14.27 -4.40 -1.94
CA SER A 361 14.36 -5.49 -0.96
C SER A 361 15.71 -5.49 -0.24
N LEU A 362 16.82 -5.22 -0.95
CA LEU A 362 18.14 -5.05 -0.35
C LEU A 362 18.20 -3.84 0.56
N HIS A 363 17.62 -2.70 0.15
CA HIS A 363 17.54 -1.50 0.99
C HIS A 363 16.73 -1.75 2.26
N LEU A 364 15.62 -2.48 2.14
CA LEU A 364 14.82 -2.91 3.28
C LEU A 364 15.66 -3.70 4.28
N GLY A 365 16.53 -4.59 3.81
CA GLY A 365 17.47 -5.34 4.65
C GLY A 365 18.57 -4.50 5.29
N ALA A 366 19.00 -3.41 4.63
CA ALA A 366 19.97 -2.48 5.19
C ALA A 366 19.39 -1.64 6.34
N ILE A 367 18.11 -1.25 6.22
CA ILE A 367 17.48 -0.34 7.17
C ILE A 367 16.87 -1.07 8.38
N ILE A 368 16.24 -2.24 8.19
CA ILE A 368 15.55 -3.01 9.24
C ILE A 368 16.39 -3.17 10.53
N PRO A 369 17.66 -3.64 10.46
CA PRO A 369 18.43 -3.91 11.67
C PRO A 369 18.61 -2.68 12.55
N GLN A 370 18.67 -1.50 11.92
CA GLN A 370 19.04 -0.26 12.57
C GLN A 370 17.85 0.42 13.26
N ARG A 371 16.60 0.03 12.94
CA ARG A 371 15.39 0.71 13.41
C ARG A 371 15.03 0.33 14.84
N PRO A 372 14.63 1.30 15.71
CA PRO A 372 14.52 1.10 17.16
C PRO A 372 13.67 -0.10 17.57
N GLY A 373 12.54 -0.32 16.90
CA GLY A 373 11.60 -1.41 17.18
C GLY A 373 12.10 -2.81 16.81
N LEU A 374 13.18 -2.93 16.04
CA LEU A 374 13.69 -4.19 15.50
C LEU A 374 15.10 -4.53 16.01
N ARG A 375 15.85 -3.58 16.57
CA ARG A 375 17.24 -3.77 17.05
C ARG A 375 17.43 -4.98 17.96
N ASN A 376 16.44 -5.31 18.78
CA ASN A 376 16.51 -6.45 19.70
C ASN A 376 16.67 -7.79 18.98
N ALA A 377 16.26 -7.90 17.72
CA ALA A 377 16.45 -9.10 16.90
C ALA A 377 17.85 -9.21 16.26
N TRP A 378 18.68 -8.15 16.37
CA TRP A 378 19.95 -8.05 15.64
C TRP A 378 21.14 -7.84 16.57
N ASN A 379 22.29 -8.38 16.16
CA ASN A 379 23.60 -8.07 16.70
C ASN A 379 24.27 -7.11 15.72
N ILE A 380 24.37 -5.84 16.10
CA ILE A 380 25.06 -4.82 15.31
C ILE A 380 26.45 -4.62 15.91
N THR A 381 27.49 -4.80 15.09
CA THR A 381 28.88 -4.66 15.53
C THR A 381 29.67 -3.81 14.55
N LYS A 382 30.52 -2.93 15.07
CA LYS A 382 31.50 -2.20 14.27
C LYS A 382 32.64 -3.16 13.92
N VAL A 383 32.82 -3.41 12.62
CA VAL A 383 33.89 -4.30 12.11
C VAL A 383 35.20 -3.52 12.00
N CYS A 384 35.14 -2.34 11.40
CA CYS A 384 36.24 -1.37 11.34
C CYS A 384 35.69 0.05 11.18
N GLU A 385 36.56 1.04 11.05
CA GLU A 385 36.15 2.43 10.81
C GLU A 385 35.29 2.52 9.54
N GLY A 386 34.10 3.11 9.65
CA GLY A 386 33.16 3.21 8.52
C GLY A 386 32.33 1.96 8.22
N VAL A 387 32.62 0.79 8.82
CA VAL A 387 31.99 -0.48 8.43
C VAL A 387 31.31 -1.17 9.61
N TRP A 388 30.03 -1.43 9.44
CA TRP A 388 29.17 -2.10 10.43
C TRP A 388 28.61 -3.39 9.86
N SER A 389 28.48 -4.40 10.73
CA SER A 389 27.85 -5.68 10.42
C SER A 389 26.56 -5.81 11.23
N ALA A 390 25.51 -6.29 10.58
CA ALA A 390 24.25 -6.65 11.22
C ALA A 390 24.02 -8.15 11.05
N GLN A 391 23.97 -8.87 12.16
CA GLN A 391 23.70 -10.30 12.18
C GLN A 391 22.39 -10.59 12.89
N TRP A 392 21.51 -11.34 12.23
CA TRP A 392 20.25 -11.73 12.83
C TRP A 392 20.48 -12.74 13.98
N LYS A 393 19.84 -12.53 15.12
CA LYS A 393 20.05 -13.36 16.33
C LYS A 393 19.45 -14.76 16.23
N GLU A 394 18.43 -14.95 15.39
CA GLU A 394 17.73 -16.24 15.24
C GLU A 394 17.83 -16.74 13.80
N PRO A 395 19.01 -17.17 13.32
CA PRO A 395 19.18 -17.59 11.92
C PRO A 395 18.37 -18.86 11.56
N ASP A 396 17.87 -19.60 12.54
CA ASP A 396 16.96 -20.73 12.32
C ASP A 396 15.57 -20.21 11.93
N MET A 397 15.27 -20.28 10.63
CA MET A 397 14.01 -19.79 10.06
C MET A 397 12.77 -20.42 10.71
N LYS A 398 12.84 -21.68 11.13
CA LYS A 398 11.72 -22.41 11.73
C LYS A 398 11.44 -21.93 13.13
N ARG A 399 12.49 -21.61 13.89
CA ARG A 399 12.36 -20.96 15.20
C ARG A 399 11.90 -19.53 15.04
N GLY A 400 12.47 -18.78 14.09
CA GLY A 400 12.08 -17.42 13.74
C GLY A 400 10.58 -17.29 13.51
N PHE A 401 10.01 -18.09 12.60
CA PHE A 401 8.56 -18.08 12.33
C PHE A 401 7.66 -18.33 13.54
N LYS A 402 8.12 -19.13 14.51
CA LYS A 402 7.33 -19.43 15.72
C LYS A 402 7.51 -18.39 16.82
N LYS A 403 8.73 -17.87 16.96
CA LYS A 403 9.14 -16.98 18.04
C LYS A 403 8.79 -15.53 17.73
N ASP A 404 9.03 -15.12 16.50
CA ASP A 404 8.83 -13.77 16.02
C ASP A 404 8.38 -13.78 14.55
N PRO A 405 7.07 -14.00 14.29
CA PRO A 405 6.55 -14.11 12.94
C PRO A 405 6.67 -12.81 12.13
N LEU A 406 6.63 -11.65 12.80
CA LEU A 406 6.82 -10.35 12.17
C LEU A 406 8.24 -10.24 11.60
N ASP A 407 9.24 -10.44 12.45
CA ASP A 407 10.64 -10.35 12.04
C ASP A 407 10.98 -11.40 10.98
N TRP A 408 10.49 -12.64 11.14
CA TRP A 408 10.62 -13.67 10.12
C TRP A 408 10.07 -13.21 8.76
N CYS A 409 8.89 -12.60 8.72
CA CYS A 409 8.28 -12.13 7.47
C CYS A 409 9.12 -11.01 6.83
N LEU A 410 9.61 -10.07 7.63
CA LEU A 410 10.51 -9.01 7.16
C LEU A 410 11.84 -9.56 6.63
N GLN A 411 12.37 -10.66 7.19
CA GLN A 411 13.55 -11.34 6.63
C GLN A 411 13.26 -11.93 5.25
N ARG A 412 12.08 -12.55 5.07
CA ARG A 412 11.69 -13.14 3.78
C ARG A 412 11.47 -12.08 2.69
N LEU A 413 10.96 -10.90 3.05
CA LEU A 413 10.74 -9.78 2.13
C LEU A 413 12.04 -9.13 1.62
N GLN A 414 13.20 -9.53 2.12
CA GLN A 414 14.51 -9.10 1.60
C GLN A 414 15.01 -10.00 0.46
N GLU A 415 14.46 -11.22 0.35
CA GLU A 415 14.86 -12.20 -0.66
C GLU A 415 14.32 -11.81 -2.04
N ASP A 416 15.04 -12.13 -3.12
CA ASP A 416 14.56 -11.86 -4.48
C ASP A 416 13.34 -12.77 -4.81
N PRO A 417 12.20 -12.22 -5.26
CA PRO A 417 10.98 -13.00 -5.53
C PRO A 417 11.08 -13.92 -6.75
N ASP A 418 12.00 -13.66 -7.68
CA ASP A 418 12.18 -14.45 -8.91
C ASP A 418 13.25 -15.55 -8.76
N VAL A 419 14.02 -15.56 -7.65
CA VAL A 419 14.86 -16.71 -7.30
C VAL A 419 14.00 -17.93 -7.00
N PRO A 420 14.23 -19.08 -7.68
CA PRO A 420 13.48 -20.30 -7.45
C PRO A 420 13.52 -20.74 -5.98
N ASN A 421 12.41 -21.28 -5.48
CA ASN A 421 12.21 -21.75 -4.10
C ASN A 421 11.97 -20.67 -3.03
N ASN A 422 12.16 -19.38 -3.34
CA ASN A 422 11.78 -18.31 -2.42
C ASN A 422 10.25 -18.23 -2.29
N LEU A 423 9.79 -17.71 -1.14
CA LEU A 423 8.36 -17.47 -0.93
C LEU A 423 7.89 -16.29 -1.79
N GLU A 424 6.70 -16.42 -2.36
CA GLU A 424 6.10 -15.37 -3.18
C GLU A 424 5.79 -14.12 -2.35
N TYR A 425 6.11 -12.95 -2.90
CA TYR A 425 5.87 -11.68 -2.21
C TYR A 425 4.39 -11.48 -1.89
N GLU A 426 3.49 -11.87 -2.79
CA GLU A 426 2.03 -11.79 -2.59
C GLU A 426 1.59 -12.52 -1.31
N MET A 427 2.21 -13.68 -1.05
CA MET A 427 1.96 -14.48 0.15
C MET A 427 2.59 -13.86 1.39
N LEU A 428 3.83 -13.36 1.30
CA LEU A 428 4.52 -12.71 2.42
C LEU A 428 3.79 -11.45 2.86
N PHE A 429 3.31 -10.68 1.90
CA PHE A 429 2.53 -9.49 2.12
C PHE A 429 1.12 -9.79 2.67
N GLU A 430 0.45 -10.84 2.21
CA GLU A 430 -0.80 -11.33 2.84
C GLU A 430 -0.54 -11.73 4.29
N PHE A 431 0.58 -12.41 4.54
CA PHE A 431 0.99 -12.82 5.88
C PHE A 431 1.23 -11.62 6.78
N LEU A 432 1.97 -10.62 6.28
CA LEU A 432 2.26 -9.40 7.01
C LEU A 432 0.97 -8.64 7.37
N ASP A 433 0.04 -8.49 6.42
CA ASP A 433 -1.23 -7.82 6.67
C ASP A 433 -2.07 -8.55 7.75
N ASP A 434 -2.27 -9.86 7.60
CA ASP A 434 -3.02 -10.66 8.58
C ASP A 434 -2.35 -10.63 9.96
N HIS A 435 -1.01 -10.69 10.01
CA HIS A 435 -0.24 -10.58 11.26
C HIS A 435 -0.44 -9.21 11.91
N LEU A 436 -0.31 -8.11 11.16
CA LEU A 436 -0.49 -6.75 11.69
C LEU A 436 -1.94 -6.49 12.12
N GLN A 437 -2.93 -7.10 11.49
CA GLN A 437 -4.33 -6.99 11.91
C GLN A 437 -4.64 -7.76 13.20
N THR A 438 -3.93 -8.85 13.48
CA THR A 438 -4.24 -9.77 14.58
C THR A 438 -3.29 -9.67 15.78
N THR A 439 -2.10 -9.10 15.58
CA THR A 439 -1.10 -8.94 16.64
C THR A 439 -1.41 -7.79 17.60
N ASN A 440 -0.69 -7.75 18.73
CA ASN A 440 -0.87 -6.73 19.75
C ASN A 440 -0.29 -5.36 19.31
N ARG A 441 -0.54 -4.32 20.12
CA ARG A 441 -0.07 -2.96 19.82
C ARG A 441 1.45 -2.84 19.84
N ASP A 442 2.12 -3.51 20.76
CA ASP A 442 3.57 -3.40 20.95
C ASP A 442 4.32 -4.02 19.77
N ASP A 443 3.84 -5.16 19.28
CA ASP A 443 4.40 -5.83 18.12
C ASP A 443 4.21 -5.01 16.83
N ARG A 444 3.02 -4.42 16.63
CA ARG A 444 2.81 -3.43 15.55
C ARG A 444 3.71 -2.21 15.66
N ALA A 445 4.00 -1.78 16.89
CA ALA A 445 4.79 -0.58 17.16
C ALA A 445 6.28 -0.76 16.83
N ARG A 446 6.72 -1.99 16.55
CA ARG A 446 8.08 -2.28 16.08
C ARG A 446 8.35 -1.73 14.69
N LEU A 447 7.30 -1.59 13.88
CA LEU A 447 7.38 -0.96 12.56
C LEU A 447 7.13 0.54 12.72
N ASP A 448 8.16 1.34 12.48
CA ASP A 448 8.02 2.79 12.41
C ASP A 448 7.57 3.26 11.03
N ARG A 449 7.35 4.56 10.92
CA ARG A 449 6.89 5.22 9.70
C ARG A 449 7.76 4.87 8.48
N LEU A 450 9.08 4.91 8.61
CA LEU A 450 10.00 4.69 7.50
C LEU A 450 9.87 3.25 6.97
N ILE A 451 9.80 2.26 7.86
CA ILE A 451 9.58 0.87 7.45
C ILE A 451 8.23 0.71 6.74
N TYR A 452 7.16 1.33 7.25
CA TYR A 452 5.86 1.29 6.57
C TYR A 452 5.88 1.95 5.18
N GLU A 453 6.59 3.07 5.02
CA GLU A 453 6.74 3.73 3.71
C GLU A 453 7.50 2.85 2.72
N LYS A 454 8.63 2.24 3.13
CA LYS A 454 9.39 1.32 2.26
C LYS A 454 8.60 0.06 1.91
N LEU A 455 7.86 -0.52 2.86
CA LEU A 455 6.97 -1.67 2.61
C LEU A 455 5.82 -1.29 1.66
N SER A 456 5.27 -0.08 1.79
CA SER A 456 4.23 0.42 0.88
C SER A 456 4.76 0.66 -0.53
N ASP A 457 6.02 1.10 -0.68
CA ASP A 457 6.68 1.19 -1.98
C ASP A 457 6.89 -0.16 -2.63
N LEU A 458 7.46 -1.11 -1.89
CA LEU A 458 7.64 -2.48 -2.37
C LEU A 458 6.31 -3.15 -2.77
N ALA A 459 5.26 -2.90 -1.98
CA ALA A 459 3.90 -3.33 -2.25
C ALA A 459 3.38 -2.76 -3.59
N ALA A 460 3.50 -1.46 -3.82
CA ALA A 460 3.03 -0.79 -5.03
C ALA A 460 3.77 -1.29 -6.29
N LEU A 461 5.08 -1.54 -6.18
CA LEU A 461 5.87 -2.16 -7.26
C LEU A 461 5.36 -3.55 -7.60
N GLN A 462 5.09 -4.38 -6.58
CA GLN A 462 4.54 -5.72 -6.78
C GLN A 462 3.15 -5.68 -7.42
N GLU A 463 2.28 -4.75 -7.02
CA GLU A 463 0.97 -4.59 -7.65
C GLU A 463 1.08 -4.23 -9.14
N CYS A 464 2.02 -3.35 -9.51
CA CYS A 464 2.28 -3.02 -10.90
C CYS A 464 2.80 -4.22 -11.69
N LEU A 465 3.75 -4.97 -11.10
CA LEU A 465 4.32 -6.17 -11.71
C LEU A 465 3.25 -7.25 -11.93
N VAL A 466 2.41 -7.51 -10.94
CA VAL A 466 1.30 -8.47 -11.04
C VAL A 466 0.31 -8.03 -12.11
N ALA A 467 -0.07 -6.74 -12.17
CA ALA A 467 -0.96 -6.23 -13.20
C ALA A 467 -0.41 -6.46 -14.62
N ILE A 468 0.88 -6.18 -14.84
CA ILE A 468 1.53 -6.43 -16.14
C ILE A 468 1.59 -7.92 -16.43
N ARG A 469 1.98 -8.75 -15.44
CA ARG A 469 2.08 -10.21 -15.59
C ARG A 469 0.74 -10.88 -15.86
N LEU A 470 -0.37 -10.28 -15.41
CA LEU A 470 -1.73 -10.72 -15.74
C LEU A 470 -2.06 -10.47 -17.22
N HIS A 471 -1.50 -9.42 -17.82
CA HIS A 471 -1.73 -9.09 -19.23
C HIS A 471 -0.74 -9.77 -20.18
N ARG A 472 0.51 -9.90 -19.76
CA ARG A 472 1.62 -10.52 -20.51
C ARG A 472 2.35 -11.50 -19.61
N ARG A 473 2.43 -12.78 -19.99
CA ARG A 473 3.11 -13.78 -19.15
C ARG A 473 4.62 -13.81 -19.47
N ARG A 474 5.41 -13.35 -18.48
CA ARG A 474 6.88 -13.37 -18.27
C ARG A 474 7.80 -13.19 -19.49
N SER A 475 8.68 -12.19 -19.38
CA SER A 475 9.99 -12.17 -20.05
C SER A 475 11.12 -12.59 -19.08
N VAL A 476 12.22 -13.15 -19.61
CA VAL A 476 13.43 -13.51 -18.83
C VAL A 476 14.61 -12.68 -19.33
N SER A 477 15.36 -12.03 -18.44
CA SER A 477 16.79 -11.71 -18.63
C SER A 477 17.36 -10.94 -17.43
N ASP A 478 18.64 -11.16 -17.13
CA ASP A 478 19.46 -10.53 -16.07
C ASP A 478 20.23 -9.31 -16.57
N LEU A 479 20.46 -8.33 -15.69
CA LEU A 479 21.37 -7.19 -15.83
C LEU A 479 21.84 -6.75 -14.44
N GLU A 480 23.15 -6.59 -14.27
CA GLU A 480 23.79 -6.10 -13.05
C GLU A 480 23.90 -4.56 -13.04
N PHE A 481 23.88 -3.95 -11.86
CA PHE A 481 24.17 -2.53 -11.67
C PHE A 481 25.29 -2.28 -10.64
N PRO A 482 26.05 -1.17 -10.77
CA PRO A 482 27.20 -0.86 -9.92
C PRO A 482 26.81 -0.24 -8.58
N ARG A 483 27.73 -0.25 -7.59
CA ARG A 483 27.61 0.46 -6.31
C ARG A 483 28.32 1.82 -6.35
N GLU A 484 27.75 2.84 -5.70
CA GLU A 484 28.19 4.26 -5.74
C GLU A 484 28.75 4.80 -4.40
N ASN A 485 29.36 6.00 -4.42
CA ASN A 485 30.07 6.63 -3.30
C ASN A 485 29.52 8.04 -2.96
N TYR A 486 28.90 8.21 -1.78
CA TYR A 486 28.16 9.42 -1.39
C TYR A 486 28.83 10.32 -0.32
N LYS A 487 30.11 10.07 0.02
CA LYS A 487 30.85 10.79 1.08
C LYS A 487 30.80 12.34 1.02
N PRO A 488 30.85 13.01 -0.17
CA PRO A 488 30.91 14.48 -0.23
C PRO A 488 29.64 15.21 0.26
N LEU A 489 28.48 14.56 0.32
CA LEU A 489 27.20 15.21 0.65
C LEU A 489 26.91 15.32 2.15
N ALA A 490 27.61 14.55 2.99
CA ALA A 490 27.32 14.46 4.42
C ALA A 490 27.65 15.68 5.26
N SER A 491 28.71 16.39 4.91
CA SER A 491 29.08 17.63 5.62
C SER A 491 28.03 18.74 5.41
N LEU A 492 27.28 18.72 4.31
CA LEU A 492 26.22 19.69 4.01
C LEU A 492 24.94 19.44 4.79
N LEU A 493 24.48 18.18 4.80
CA LEU A 493 23.25 17.82 5.52
C LEU A 493 23.40 18.02 7.03
N LYS A 494 24.61 17.89 7.58
CA LYS A 494 24.92 18.30 8.96
C LYS A 494 24.59 19.77 9.23
N ARG A 495 25.16 20.67 8.41
CA ARG A 495 24.94 22.12 8.54
C ARG A 495 23.45 22.46 8.36
N PHE A 496 22.80 21.83 7.39
CA PHE A 496 21.38 22.05 7.10
C PHE A 496 20.42 21.52 8.20
N TYR A 497 20.77 20.41 8.85
CA TYR A 497 20.06 19.88 10.02
C TYR A 497 20.16 20.82 11.23
N GLU A 498 21.33 21.40 11.48
CA GLU A 498 21.55 22.35 12.57
C GLU A 498 20.68 23.61 12.38
N PHE A 499 20.53 24.10 11.15
CA PHE A 499 19.70 25.26 10.82
C PHE A 499 18.19 24.98 10.79
N SER A 500 17.75 23.74 10.52
CA SER A 500 16.32 23.41 10.45
C SER A 500 15.63 23.21 11.81
N GLN A 501 16.36 23.29 12.94
CA GLN A 501 15.78 23.07 14.27
C GLN A 501 14.64 24.07 14.60
N PRO A 502 13.56 23.62 15.28
CA PRO A 502 12.54 24.51 15.82
C PRO A 502 13.12 25.46 16.87
N TYR A 503 12.56 26.68 16.98
CA TYR A 503 12.99 27.66 17.98
C TYR A 503 12.92 27.08 19.40
N LYS A 504 14.03 27.11 20.14
CA LYS A 504 14.13 26.50 21.48
C LYS A 504 13.44 27.30 22.60
N THR A 505 13.02 28.54 22.38
CA THR A 505 12.37 29.35 23.43
C THR A 505 11.27 30.27 22.88
N LYS A 506 10.27 30.54 23.72
CA LYS A 506 9.20 31.53 23.52
C LYS A 506 9.69 32.98 23.65
N SER A 507 10.91 33.30 23.22
CA SER A 507 11.23 34.71 22.98
C SER A 507 10.67 35.06 21.62
N HIS A 508 10.03 36.22 21.50
CA HIS A 508 9.71 36.80 20.21
C HIS A 508 10.97 36.70 19.32
N GLY A 509 10.97 35.78 18.35
CA GLY A 509 12.02 35.71 17.34
C GLY A 509 12.01 37.07 16.66
N SER A 510 13.14 37.77 16.72
CA SER A 510 13.24 39.04 16.02
C SER A 510 13.05 38.78 14.52
N LEU A 511 12.53 39.74 13.77
CA LEU A 511 12.42 39.62 12.31
C LEU A 511 13.79 39.28 11.68
N THR A 512 14.87 39.77 12.29
CA THR A 512 16.25 39.46 11.96
C THR A 512 16.58 37.98 12.13
N ASP A 513 16.13 37.30 13.20
CA ASP A 513 16.36 35.86 13.36
C ASP A 513 15.64 35.02 12.28
N PHE A 514 14.46 35.48 11.84
CA PHE A 514 13.72 34.84 10.75
C PHE A 514 14.45 35.03 9.41
N ASP A 515 14.88 36.27 9.12
CA ASP A 515 15.58 36.61 7.89
C ASP A 515 16.93 35.87 7.78
N ASP A 516 17.75 35.89 8.84
CA ASP A 516 19.05 35.20 8.91
C ASP A 516 18.91 33.68 8.73
N LYS A 517 17.87 33.08 9.35
CA LYS A 517 17.61 31.65 9.23
C LYS A 517 17.15 31.28 7.82
N ASN A 518 16.28 32.08 7.22
CA ASN A 518 15.79 31.83 5.87
C ASN A 518 16.91 31.98 4.83
N GLU A 519 17.78 32.99 4.98
CA GLU A 519 18.97 33.15 4.14
C GLU A 519 19.93 31.97 4.28
N ALA A 520 20.24 31.55 5.50
CA ALA A 520 21.08 30.38 5.77
C ALA A 520 20.49 29.07 5.17
N MET A 521 19.17 28.89 5.25
CA MET A 521 18.49 27.76 4.62
C MET A 521 18.56 27.81 3.09
N GLN A 522 18.32 28.97 2.47
CA GLN A 522 18.41 29.12 1.01
C GLN A 522 19.83 28.85 0.51
N SER A 523 20.84 29.41 1.18
CA SER A 523 22.25 29.17 0.86
C SER A 523 22.62 27.68 0.96
N SER A 524 22.20 27.03 2.05
CA SER A 524 22.45 25.59 2.25
C SER A 524 21.73 24.72 1.21
N ARG A 525 20.50 25.08 0.81
CA ARG A 525 19.76 24.35 -0.24
C ARG A 525 20.42 24.47 -1.60
N ASN A 526 20.90 25.66 -1.96
CA ASN A 526 21.69 25.87 -3.17
C ASN A 526 22.96 25.01 -3.16
N GLU A 527 23.66 24.93 -2.03
CA GLU A 527 24.88 24.11 -1.92
C GLU A 527 24.58 22.62 -2.04
N VAL A 528 23.50 22.14 -1.40
CA VAL A 528 23.03 20.75 -1.53
C VAL A 528 22.60 20.44 -2.97
N HIS A 529 21.83 21.33 -3.60
CA HIS A 529 21.41 21.21 -4.99
C HIS A 529 22.62 21.04 -5.91
N ASN A 530 23.57 21.98 -5.85
CA ASN A 530 24.77 21.94 -6.69
C ASN A 530 25.61 20.67 -6.45
N ARG A 531 25.72 20.18 -5.20
CA ARG A 531 26.46 18.94 -4.93
C ARG A 531 25.72 17.69 -5.39
N ILE A 532 24.41 17.62 -5.22
CA ILE A 532 23.60 16.52 -5.75
C ILE A 532 23.74 16.52 -7.27
N GLU A 533 23.55 17.67 -7.93
CA GLU A 533 23.73 17.83 -9.37
C GLU A 533 25.10 17.34 -9.83
N ASN A 534 26.19 17.79 -9.20
CA ASN A 534 27.54 17.33 -9.55
C ASN A 534 27.71 15.82 -9.38
N VAL A 535 27.23 15.23 -8.28
CA VAL A 535 27.31 13.77 -8.06
C VAL A 535 26.49 13.01 -9.09
N LEU A 536 25.30 13.50 -9.45
CA LEU A 536 24.49 12.88 -10.49
C LEU A 536 25.16 12.96 -11.87
N LEU A 537 25.76 14.10 -12.21
CA LEU A 537 26.48 14.30 -13.47
C LEU A 537 27.75 13.42 -13.53
N GLU A 538 28.54 13.37 -12.46
CA GLU A 538 29.76 12.56 -12.36
C GLU A 538 29.50 11.05 -12.51
N ASN A 539 28.33 10.60 -12.07
CA ASN A 539 27.94 9.18 -12.15
C ASN A 539 26.99 8.88 -13.33
N GLY A 540 26.71 9.87 -14.20
CA GLY A 540 25.92 9.68 -15.43
C GLY A 540 24.42 9.46 -15.20
N PHE A 541 23.86 9.95 -14.09
CA PHE A 541 22.45 9.75 -13.71
C PHE A 541 21.47 10.80 -14.22
N VAL A 542 21.95 11.92 -14.77
CA VAL A 542 21.07 12.93 -15.36
C VAL A 542 20.88 12.61 -16.84
N GLU A 543 19.69 12.13 -17.21
CA GLU A 543 19.36 11.90 -18.63
C GLU A 543 18.81 13.19 -19.28
N ASN A 544 18.25 14.13 -18.49
CA ASN A 544 17.70 15.41 -18.97
C ASN A 544 17.60 16.52 -17.89
N GLU A 545 17.27 17.76 -18.29
CA GLU A 545 17.06 18.91 -17.38
C GLU A 545 15.88 18.73 -16.41
N ASP A 546 14.88 17.90 -16.73
CA ASP A 546 13.70 17.69 -15.89
C ASP A 546 14.04 16.91 -14.60
N ASP A 547 15.08 16.06 -14.62
CA ASP A 547 15.54 15.30 -13.44
C ASP A 547 16.07 16.21 -12.33
N LEU A 548 16.67 17.35 -12.69
CA LEU A 548 17.20 18.36 -11.76
C LEU A 548 16.14 19.37 -11.32
N LYS A 549 15.10 19.58 -12.13
CA LYS A 549 14.02 20.54 -11.86
C LYS A 549 13.34 20.28 -10.52
N VAL A 550 13.15 19.01 -10.15
CA VAL A 550 12.54 18.63 -8.86
C VAL A 550 13.33 19.18 -7.66
N LEU A 551 14.63 19.42 -7.81
CA LEU A 551 15.52 19.92 -6.76
C LEU A 551 15.58 21.45 -6.67
N THR A 552 14.79 22.18 -7.47
CA THR A 552 14.83 23.66 -7.55
C THR A 552 13.60 24.32 -6.93
N GLU A 553 12.66 23.55 -6.37
CA GLU A 553 11.36 24.07 -5.94
C GLU A 553 11.48 25.02 -4.74
N PHE A 554 12.58 24.94 -3.96
CA PHE A 554 12.89 25.94 -2.93
C PHE A 554 13.18 27.34 -3.48
N ALA A 555 13.53 27.46 -4.77
CA ALA A 555 13.77 28.72 -5.45
C ALA A 555 12.56 29.15 -6.30
N SER A 556 11.44 28.40 -6.24
CA SER A 556 10.29 28.69 -7.08
C SER A 556 9.62 30.02 -6.67
N PRO A 557 9.08 30.80 -7.63
CA PRO A 557 8.37 32.04 -7.32
C PRO A 557 7.19 31.82 -6.36
N GLY A 558 6.57 30.64 -6.40
CA GLY A 558 5.50 30.25 -5.49
C GLY A 558 5.99 30.15 -4.05
N HIS A 559 7.07 29.41 -3.80
CA HIS A 559 7.63 29.26 -2.45
C HIS A 559 8.15 30.59 -1.90
N LEU A 560 8.87 31.38 -2.70
CA LEU A 560 9.38 32.68 -2.27
C LEU A 560 8.25 33.63 -1.85
N LYS A 561 7.09 33.57 -2.52
CA LYS A 561 5.90 34.32 -2.13
C LYS A 561 5.31 33.82 -0.81
N GLU A 562 5.29 32.52 -0.56
CA GLU A 562 4.83 31.96 0.72
C GLU A 562 5.72 32.41 1.89
N VAL A 563 7.05 32.38 1.70
CA VAL A 563 8.01 32.87 2.69
C VAL A 563 7.80 34.36 2.98
N GLN A 564 7.53 35.17 1.94
CA GLN A 564 7.21 36.58 2.12
C GLN A 564 5.91 36.78 2.91
N VAL A 565 4.86 35.98 2.65
CA VAL A 565 3.60 36.02 3.40
C VAL A 565 3.81 35.64 4.87
N GLU A 566 4.64 34.63 5.16
CA GLU A 566 4.99 34.24 6.53
C GLU A 566 5.74 35.37 7.25
N ARG A 567 6.69 36.00 6.56
CA ARG A 567 7.43 37.16 7.06
C ARG A 567 6.50 38.33 7.39
N ASP A 568 5.56 38.64 6.49
CA ASP A 568 4.59 39.72 6.66
C ASP A 568 3.62 39.44 7.82
N ALA A 569 3.22 38.17 8.02
CA ALA A 569 2.40 37.75 9.15
C ALA A 569 3.14 37.86 10.50
N LEU A 570 4.43 37.50 10.52
CA LEU A 570 5.28 37.67 11.71
C LEU A 570 5.45 39.16 12.05
N LEU A 571 5.68 40.00 11.04
CA LEU A 571 5.71 41.46 11.17
C LEU A 571 4.43 42.00 11.81
N ALA A 572 3.27 41.64 11.27
CA ALA A 572 1.98 42.05 11.80
C ALA A 572 1.78 41.60 13.26
N THR A 573 2.26 40.41 13.62
CA THR A 573 2.20 39.90 15.01
C THR A 573 3.10 40.70 15.95
N ILE A 574 4.31 41.06 15.51
CA ILE A 574 5.24 41.92 16.26
C ILE A 574 4.63 43.32 16.44
N GLU A 575 4.02 43.90 15.41
CA GLU A 575 3.35 45.20 15.49
C GLU A 575 2.14 45.18 16.44
N ASN A 576 1.30 44.15 16.34
CA ASN A 576 0.14 43.97 17.21
C ASN A 576 0.55 43.78 18.67
N SER A 577 1.62 43.03 18.95
CA SER A 577 2.15 42.86 20.31
C SER A 577 2.77 44.15 20.87
N LYS A 578 3.44 44.97 20.04
CA LYS A 578 3.91 46.31 20.41
C LYS A 578 2.75 47.28 20.70
N LEU A 579 1.67 47.21 19.93
CA LEU A 579 0.45 48.00 20.15
C LEU A 579 -0.26 47.58 21.44
N ALA A 580 -0.36 46.27 21.71
CA ALA A 580 -0.92 45.75 22.97
C ALA A 580 -0.09 46.17 24.20
N ALA A 581 1.24 46.16 24.08
CA ALA A 581 2.14 46.63 25.14
C ALA A 581 2.06 48.14 25.41
N LYS A 582 1.82 48.96 24.38
CA LYS A 582 1.54 50.40 24.54
C LYS A 582 0.18 50.67 25.20
N ASN A 583 -0.80 49.80 25.02
CA ASN A 583 -2.13 49.95 25.61
C ASN A 583 -2.23 49.45 27.06
N SER A 584 -1.28 48.64 27.54
CA SER A 584 -1.20 48.18 28.93
C SER A 584 -0.40 49.13 29.85
N SER A 585 0.38 50.06 29.30
CA SER A 585 1.08 51.10 30.05
C SER A 585 0.21 52.33 30.33
N LYS A 586 -0.76 52.21 31.25
CA LYS A 586 -1.35 53.35 31.99
C LYS A 586 -1.01 53.17 33.47
N PRO A 587 -0.56 54.22 34.19
CA PRO A 587 -0.07 54.08 35.55
C PRO A 587 -1.24 53.81 36.51
N ARG A 588 -1.17 52.69 37.24
CA ARG A 588 -2.01 52.44 38.41
C ARG A 588 -1.26 52.94 39.64
N SER A 589 -1.76 54.02 40.24
CA SER A 589 -1.27 54.57 41.50
C SER A 589 -1.60 53.64 42.67
N GLY A 590 -0.57 53.26 43.42
CA GLY A 590 -0.53 53.08 44.88
C GLY A 590 -1.52 52.10 45.55
N SER A 591 -1.01 50.97 46.01
CA SER A 591 -0.72 50.81 47.45
C SER A 591 0.16 49.58 47.68
N SER A 592 1.20 49.80 48.47
CA SER A 592 2.22 48.84 48.88
C SER A 592 1.80 48.08 50.12
N SER A 593 2.06 46.77 50.18
CA SER A 593 2.51 46.04 51.39
C SER A 593 2.80 44.56 51.10
N PRO A 594 3.67 43.90 51.90
CA PRO A 594 4.80 43.11 51.38
C PRO A 594 4.59 41.60 51.35
N GLN A 595 5.44 40.94 50.56
CA GLN A 595 5.58 39.49 50.41
C GLN A 595 5.86 38.75 51.74
N ALA A 596 5.36 37.52 51.85
CA ALA A 596 6.14 36.40 52.39
C ALA A 596 5.68 35.05 51.79
N PRO A 597 6.56 34.04 51.73
CA PRO A 597 6.46 32.88 50.84
C PRO A 597 6.06 31.59 51.59
N TYR A 598 5.38 30.64 50.94
CA TYR A 598 5.55 29.23 51.29
C TYR A 598 5.09 28.25 50.21
N THR A 599 5.92 27.23 50.03
CA THR A 599 5.79 25.95 49.34
C THR A 599 4.62 25.09 49.84
N GLN A 600 3.96 24.31 48.98
CA GLN A 600 3.98 22.84 49.01
C GLN A 600 2.92 22.19 48.11
N GLU A 601 3.36 21.01 47.66
CA GLU A 601 2.74 19.99 46.84
C GLU A 601 1.51 19.28 47.46
N ILE A 602 0.62 18.87 46.53
CA ILE A 602 -0.05 17.56 46.43
C ILE A 602 -1.35 17.25 47.22
N GLU A 603 -2.32 16.77 46.42
CA GLU A 603 -3.43 15.83 46.66
C GLU A 603 -4.77 16.26 47.29
N GLY A 604 -5.86 15.87 46.59
CA GLY A 604 -7.05 15.35 47.25
C GLY A 604 -8.43 15.74 46.72
N LYS A 605 -8.91 15.00 45.71
CA LYS A 605 -10.29 14.48 45.56
C LYS A 605 -11.53 15.42 45.66
N THR A 606 -12.20 15.48 44.49
CA THR A 606 -13.63 15.21 44.24
C THR A 606 -14.70 16.15 44.81
N LYS A 607 -15.42 16.83 43.90
CA LYS A 607 -16.89 16.80 43.91
C LYS A 607 -17.48 17.03 42.53
N VAL A 608 -18.26 16.04 42.12
CA VAL A 608 -19.17 16.06 40.97
C VAL A 608 -20.40 16.89 41.35
N GLU A 609 -20.82 17.80 40.48
CA GLU A 609 -22.21 18.27 40.45
C GLU A 609 -22.72 18.25 39.00
N ILE A 610 -23.76 17.45 38.81
CA ILE A 610 -24.58 17.30 37.61
C ILE A 610 -25.83 18.15 37.81
N LEU A 611 -26.16 19.02 36.87
CA LEU A 611 -27.52 19.54 36.58
C LEU A 611 -27.45 20.29 35.24
N GLN A 612 -28.42 20.30 34.35
CA GLN A 612 -29.54 19.44 33.96
C GLN A 612 -29.92 19.90 32.54
N LYS A 613 -30.55 19.03 31.76
CA LYS A 613 -31.10 19.31 30.42
C LYS A 613 -32.24 20.34 30.50
N ASP A 614 -32.38 21.13 29.44
CA ASP A 614 -33.65 21.49 28.80
C ASP A 614 -33.36 22.08 27.41
N THR A 615 -34.21 22.13 26.39
CA THR A 615 -35.32 21.31 25.88
C THR A 615 -35.52 21.76 24.42
N LYS A 616 -35.99 20.85 23.57
CA LYS A 616 -36.07 20.95 22.11
C LYS A 616 -37.37 21.65 21.67
N ILE A 617 -37.34 22.53 20.65
CA ILE A 617 -38.53 22.92 19.88
C ILE A 617 -38.24 22.78 18.38
N LYS A 618 -39.13 22.06 17.68
CA LYS A 618 -39.17 21.81 16.23
C LYS A 618 -40.08 22.84 15.55
N THR A 619 -39.73 23.29 14.35
CA THR A 619 -40.74 23.60 13.31
C THR A 619 -40.15 23.53 11.88
N ARG A 620 -40.90 22.91 10.97
CA ARG A 620 -40.85 22.90 9.48
C ARG A 620 -42.35 23.08 9.06
N PRO A 621 -42.78 23.37 7.81
CA PRO A 621 -42.04 23.43 6.53
C PRO A 621 -42.47 24.54 5.52
N ALA A 622 -41.75 24.68 4.39
CA ALA A 622 -42.29 24.82 3.02
C ALA A 622 -41.17 24.99 1.97
N ASP A 623 -41.36 24.33 0.81
CA ASP A 623 -40.77 24.56 -0.53
C ASP A 623 -41.98 24.90 -1.45
N PRO A 624 -41.90 25.32 -2.73
CA PRO A 624 -40.74 25.40 -3.65
C PRO A 624 -40.70 26.68 -4.54
N ARG A 625 -39.61 26.89 -5.30
CA ARG A 625 -39.67 27.22 -6.76
C ARG A 625 -38.30 27.37 -7.43
N ILE A 626 -38.24 26.82 -8.64
CA ILE A 626 -37.19 26.87 -9.65
C ILE A 626 -37.25 28.22 -10.37
N GLU A 627 -36.11 28.87 -10.61
CA GLU A 627 -35.98 29.84 -11.69
C GLU A 627 -34.58 29.83 -12.31
N SER A 628 -34.61 30.11 -13.62
CA SER A 628 -33.66 29.88 -14.71
C SER A 628 -32.32 30.61 -14.67
N ALA A 629 -31.33 29.97 -15.32
CA ALA A 629 -30.03 30.52 -15.69
C ALA A 629 -30.11 31.67 -16.72
N PRO A 630 -29.06 32.50 -16.82
CA PRO A 630 -28.66 33.10 -18.08
C PRO A 630 -27.26 32.65 -18.53
N ILE A 631 -27.15 32.52 -19.85
CA ILE A 631 -25.96 32.23 -20.66
C ILE A 631 -25.35 33.55 -21.16
N LEU A 632 -24.06 33.52 -21.53
CA LEU A 632 -23.24 34.48 -22.30
C LEU A 632 -22.33 35.36 -21.42
N SER A 633 -21.04 35.57 -21.71
CA SER A 633 -20.33 35.55 -23.00
C SER A 633 -18.83 35.31 -22.79
N ALA A 634 -18.20 34.74 -23.82
CA ALA A 634 -16.75 34.53 -23.90
C ALA A 634 -16.04 35.81 -24.36
N VAL A 635 -14.95 36.17 -23.68
CA VAL A 635 -13.87 37.00 -24.24
C VAL A 635 -12.54 36.36 -23.84
N SER A 636 -11.76 36.00 -24.86
CA SER A 636 -10.44 35.39 -24.80
C SER A 636 -9.35 36.44 -24.51
N SER A 637 -8.40 36.11 -23.62
CA SER A 637 -6.97 36.51 -23.62
C SER A 637 -6.25 35.85 -22.41
N PRO A 638 -4.90 35.84 -22.33
CA PRO A 638 -4.00 34.77 -22.77
C PRO A 638 -3.50 33.87 -21.62
N ILE A 639 -3.18 32.62 -21.98
CA ILE A 639 -2.37 31.58 -21.29
C ILE A 639 -2.03 31.88 -19.81
N SER A 640 -2.86 31.34 -18.92
CA SER A 640 -2.56 31.17 -17.49
C SER A 640 -2.12 29.72 -17.20
N PRO A 641 -1.36 29.49 -16.12
CA PRO A 641 -0.90 28.15 -15.75
C PRO A 641 -2.09 27.20 -15.61
N THR A 642 -1.87 25.93 -15.95
CA THR A 642 -2.85 24.83 -15.97
C THR A 642 -3.91 25.01 -14.87
N PRO A 643 -5.20 25.13 -15.21
CA PRO A 643 -6.21 25.40 -14.19
C PRO A 643 -6.32 24.18 -13.30
N VAL A 644 -5.91 24.33 -12.04
CA VAL A 644 -6.20 23.35 -10.99
C VAL A 644 -7.71 23.09 -11.03
N PRO A 645 -8.18 21.84 -11.19
CA PRO A 645 -9.60 21.57 -11.31
C PRO A 645 -10.31 22.15 -10.08
N ARG A 646 -11.28 23.07 -10.30
CA ARG A 646 -12.01 23.70 -9.21
C ARG A 646 -12.78 22.62 -8.44
N TYR A 647 -12.30 22.33 -7.24
CA TYR A 647 -13.02 21.54 -6.26
C TYR A 647 -14.46 22.06 -6.12
N LYS A 648 -15.44 21.18 -6.37
CA LYS A 648 -16.85 21.48 -6.08
C LYS A 648 -17.12 21.10 -4.63
N ARG A 649 -17.15 22.11 -3.76
CA ARG A 649 -17.48 21.95 -2.34
C ARG A 649 -18.83 21.23 -2.15
N PRO A 650 -18.93 20.24 -1.24
CA PRO A 650 -20.20 19.64 -0.84
C PRO A 650 -21.18 20.68 -0.31
N ALA A 651 -22.47 20.51 -0.62
CA ALA A 651 -23.54 21.43 -0.22
C ALA A 651 -23.66 21.61 1.31
N THR A 652 -23.23 20.63 2.09
CA THR A 652 -23.18 20.70 3.56
C THR A 652 -21.88 20.11 4.07
N ILE A 653 -21.17 20.86 4.91
CA ILE A 653 -19.96 20.40 5.60
C ILE A 653 -20.32 19.95 7.01
N THR A 654 -19.89 18.74 7.38
CA THR A 654 -20.10 18.24 8.74
C THR A 654 -19.23 19.01 9.74
N LYS A 655 -19.66 19.07 11.02
CA LYS A 655 -18.84 19.70 12.08
C LYS A 655 -17.43 19.07 12.19
N ARG A 656 -17.34 17.77 11.92
CA ARG A 656 -16.10 16.99 11.91
C ARG A 656 -15.18 17.44 10.77
N ALA A 657 -15.69 17.52 9.54
CA ALA A 657 -14.93 18.01 8.40
C ALA A 657 -14.45 19.46 8.59
N LEU A 658 -15.30 20.33 9.17
CA LEU A 658 -14.92 21.71 9.50
C LEU A 658 -13.79 21.76 10.53
N ALA A 659 -13.82 20.89 11.53
CA ALA A 659 -12.74 20.78 12.52
C ALA A 659 -11.42 20.32 11.89
N LEU A 660 -11.47 19.38 10.94
CA LEU A 660 -10.29 18.98 10.15
C LEU A 660 -9.74 20.17 9.35
N ILE A 661 -10.58 20.87 8.59
CA ILE A 661 -10.17 22.02 7.76
C ILE A 661 -9.47 23.08 8.61
N ARG A 662 -10.03 23.41 9.78
CA ARG A 662 -9.40 24.37 10.71
C ARG A 662 -8.02 23.91 11.18
N ALA A 663 -7.88 22.62 11.50
CA ALA A 663 -6.61 22.06 11.96
C ALA A 663 -5.55 22.00 10.84
N VAL A 664 -5.94 21.59 9.63
CA VAL A 664 -5.07 21.45 8.45
C VAL A 664 -4.61 22.80 7.92
N PHE A 665 -5.47 23.82 7.94
CA PHE A 665 -5.17 25.19 7.52
C PHE A 665 -5.11 26.16 8.71
N SER A 666 -4.50 25.74 9.82
CA SER A 666 -4.39 26.56 11.04
C SER A 666 -3.62 27.85 10.78
N SER A 667 -4.20 29.00 11.12
CA SER A 667 -3.55 30.32 11.06
C SER A 667 -3.05 30.83 12.43
N ASP A 668 -3.33 30.09 13.52
CA ASP A 668 -3.10 30.54 14.89
C ASP A 668 -2.42 29.45 15.75
N HIS A 669 -1.52 29.86 16.64
CA HIS A 669 -0.65 28.96 17.43
C HIS A 669 -1.38 28.14 18.51
N GLN A 670 -2.67 28.43 18.79
CA GLN A 670 -3.51 27.62 19.68
C GLN A 670 -4.28 26.52 18.93
N GLU A 671 -4.68 26.75 17.68
CA GLU A 671 -5.27 25.71 16.82
C GLU A 671 -4.21 24.69 16.38
N SER A 672 -2.96 25.14 16.26
CA SER A 672 -1.78 24.40 15.80
C SER A 672 -1.29 23.26 16.73
N LYS A 673 -1.98 22.95 17.83
CA LYS A 673 -1.57 21.88 18.77
C LYS A 673 -2.51 20.67 18.79
N LYS A 674 -3.61 20.72 18.04
CA LYS A 674 -4.59 19.63 18.05
C LYS A 674 -4.11 18.48 17.18
N SER A 675 -3.94 17.33 17.81
CA SER A 675 -3.76 16.06 17.11
C SER A 675 -5.09 15.54 16.61
N ILE A 676 -5.11 14.91 15.44
CA ILE A 676 -6.31 14.29 14.86
C ILE A 676 -6.08 12.78 14.74
N ASP A 677 -7.03 11.99 15.23
CA ASP A 677 -7.04 10.55 15.03
C ASP A 677 -7.21 10.21 13.54
N TRP A 678 -6.51 9.18 13.06
CA TRP A 678 -6.50 8.81 11.64
C TRP A 678 -7.89 8.47 11.11
N ASP A 679 -8.72 7.74 11.86
CA ASP A 679 -10.06 7.38 11.40
C ASP A 679 -10.95 8.62 11.35
N THR A 680 -10.73 9.58 12.25
CA THR A 680 -11.38 10.90 12.18
C THR A 680 -10.97 11.63 10.90
N PHE A 681 -9.69 11.61 10.51
CA PHE A 681 -9.21 12.17 9.26
C PHE A 681 -9.87 11.51 8.03
N VAL A 682 -9.81 10.18 7.94
CA VAL A 682 -10.40 9.41 6.82
C VAL A 682 -11.88 9.73 6.66
N ASN A 683 -12.64 9.67 7.77
CA ASN A 683 -14.07 9.95 7.70
C ASN A 683 -14.38 11.43 7.36
N SER A 684 -13.53 12.36 7.77
CA SER A 684 -13.67 13.78 7.40
C SER A 684 -13.42 14.00 5.91
N MET A 685 -12.42 13.32 5.33
CA MET A 685 -12.16 13.35 3.90
C MET A 685 -13.35 12.76 3.11
N SER A 686 -13.95 11.67 3.62
CA SER A 686 -15.18 11.11 3.05
C SER A 686 -16.35 12.08 3.09
N ASP A 687 -16.55 12.79 4.20
CA ASP A 687 -17.55 13.86 4.31
C ASP A 687 -17.31 14.99 3.29
N LEU A 688 -16.07 15.16 2.83
CA LEU A 688 -15.65 16.18 1.86
C LEU A 688 -15.71 15.71 0.40
N GLY A 689 -16.22 14.51 0.14
CA GLY A 689 -16.45 13.95 -1.20
C GLY A 689 -15.35 13.02 -1.70
N PHE A 690 -14.36 12.67 -0.88
CA PHE A 690 -13.35 11.69 -1.26
C PHE A 690 -13.81 10.26 -1.00
N LEU A 691 -13.44 9.36 -1.91
CA LEU A 691 -13.48 7.91 -1.69
C LEU A 691 -12.12 7.45 -1.18
N ALA A 692 -12.08 7.00 0.07
CA ALA A 692 -10.88 6.42 0.66
C ALA A 692 -10.74 4.95 0.27
N GLN A 693 -9.59 4.59 -0.29
CA GLN A 693 -9.23 3.22 -0.64
C GLN A 693 -7.88 2.88 0.02
N HIS A 694 -7.87 1.83 0.84
CA HIS A 694 -6.61 1.28 1.35
C HIS A 694 -5.85 0.58 0.21
N LYS A 695 -4.56 0.90 0.06
CA LYS A 695 -3.69 0.38 -1.02
C LYS A 695 -2.51 -0.43 -0.46
N GLY A 696 -2.72 -1.10 0.67
CA GLY A 696 -1.65 -1.79 1.37
C GLY A 696 -0.71 -0.89 2.13
N GLY A 697 -0.12 -1.43 3.18
CA GLY A 697 0.71 -0.66 4.08
C GLY A 697 -0.07 0.32 4.93
N SER A 698 0.59 1.44 5.18
CA SER A 698 -0.02 2.63 5.75
C SER A 698 -0.69 3.52 4.70
N ALA A 699 -0.49 3.27 3.39
CA ALA A 699 -0.97 4.15 2.33
C ALA A 699 -2.50 4.05 2.11
N VAL A 700 -3.15 5.20 2.08
CA VAL A 700 -4.57 5.35 1.73
C VAL A 700 -4.69 6.35 0.59
N THR A 701 -5.27 5.89 -0.51
CA THR A 701 -5.61 6.74 -1.65
C THR A 701 -6.96 7.38 -1.41
N PHE A 702 -7.02 8.70 -1.54
CA PHE A 702 -8.24 9.49 -1.53
C PHE A 702 -8.51 9.93 -2.97
N GLU A 703 -9.59 9.43 -3.54
CA GLU A 703 -10.02 9.76 -4.91
C GLU A 703 -11.24 10.68 -4.86
N HIS A 704 -11.17 11.81 -5.57
CA HIS A 704 -12.32 12.68 -5.78
C HIS A 704 -12.73 12.61 -7.24
N GLU A 705 -13.98 12.22 -7.49
CA GLU A 705 -14.52 12.03 -8.83
C GLU A 705 -14.33 13.30 -9.68
N GLY A 706 -13.75 13.12 -10.87
CA GLY A 706 -13.51 14.20 -11.84
C GLY A 706 -12.44 15.23 -11.46
N VAL A 707 -11.76 15.08 -10.32
CA VAL A 707 -10.72 16.03 -9.86
C VAL A 707 -9.34 15.38 -9.81
N GLY A 708 -9.20 14.25 -9.12
CA GLY A 708 -7.90 13.58 -9.00
C GLY A 708 -7.79 12.66 -7.79
N LYS A 709 -6.56 12.18 -7.55
CA LYS A 709 -6.19 11.25 -6.48
C LYS A 709 -5.05 11.82 -5.64
N ILE A 710 -5.03 11.50 -4.35
CA ILE A 710 -3.92 11.81 -3.45
C ILE A 710 -3.69 10.68 -2.47
N ILE A 711 -2.42 10.38 -2.18
CA ILE A 711 -2.04 9.32 -1.23
C ILE A 711 -1.56 9.95 0.08
N PHE A 712 -2.12 9.49 1.19
CA PHE A 712 -1.62 9.79 2.53
C PHE A 712 -1.34 8.51 3.30
N HIS A 713 -0.23 8.51 4.03
CA HIS A 713 0.12 7.42 4.92
C HIS A 713 -0.51 7.61 6.30
N ARG A 714 -1.15 6.55 6.78
CA ARG A 714 -1.55 6.39 8.17
C ARG A 714 -0.32 6.57 9.06
N PRO A 715 -0.37 7.40 10.11
CA PRO A 715 0.73 7.54 11.05
C PRO A 715 0.95 6.23 11.83
N HIS A 716 2.22 5.88 12.02
CA HIS A 716 2.67 4.74 12.81
C HIS A 716 3.81 5.17 13.74
N PRO A 717 3.96 4.54 14.93
CA PRO A 717 3.17 3.43 15.43
C PRO A 717 1.79 3.83 16.01
N ALA A 718 1.62 5.11 16.35
CA ALA A 718 0.35 5.67 16.81
C ALA A 718 -0.46 6.20 15.62
N SER A 719 -1.73 5.83 15.51
CA SER A 719 -2.64 6.28 14.45
C SER A 719 -3.17 7.70 14.67
N VAL A 720 -2.26 8.62 14.98
CA VAL A 720 -2.56 10.02 15.31
C VAL A 720 -1.70 10.95 14.46
N LEU A 721 -2.37 11.85 13.74
CA LEU A 721 -1.73 12.92 12.97
C LEU A 721 -1.34 14.06 13.90
N ASN A 722 -0.05 14.38 13.94
CA ASN A 722 0.45 15.55 14.64
C ASN A 722 0.31 16.81 13.76
N HIS A 723 0.58 17.98 14.35
CA HIS A 723 0.44 19.25 13.65
C HIS A 723 1.31 19.36 12.38
N VAL A 724 2.56 18.89 12.42
CA VAL A 724 3.46 18.97 11.25
C VAL A 724 2.93 18.12 10.10
N MET A 725 2.39 16.93 10.42
CA MET A 725 1.72 16.09 9.42
C MET A 725 0.49 16.77 8.83
N LEU A 726 -0.35 17.38 9.67
CA LEU A 726 -1.56 18.08 9.21
C LEU A 726 -1.24 19.27 8.30
N VAL A 727 -0.22 20.06 8.64
CA VAL A 727 0.24 21.18 7.79
C VAL A 727 0.77 20.68 6.45
N ALA A 728 1.60 19.62 6.47
CA ALA A 728 2.12 19.01 5.24
C ALA A 728 0.98 18.46 4.35
N MET A 729 -0.01 17.79 4.94
CA MET A 729 -1.20 17.33 4.23
C MET A 729 -2.02 18.50 3.66
N GLY A 730 -2.14 19.61 4.40
CA GLY A 730 -2.82 20.82 3.96
C GLY A 730 -2.16 21.49 2.76
N LYS A 731 -0.82 21.61 2.80
CA LYS A 731 -0.02 22.09 1.66
C LYS A 731 -0.27 21.26 0.40
N ARG A 732 -0.27 19.92 0.53
CA ARG A 732 -0.55 19.01 -0.60
C ARG A 732 -1.99 19.13 -1.11
N LEU A 733 -2.98 19.23 -0.21
CA LEU A 733 -4.38 19.47 -0.61
C LEU A 733 -4.56 20.81 -1.31
N GLY A 734 -3.85 21.86 -0.87
CA GLY A 734 -3.81 23.16 -1.53
C GLY A 734 -3.20 23.10 -2.92
N LYS A 735 -2.09 22.38 -3.09
CA LYS A 735 -1.40 22.19 -4.37
C LYS A 735 -2.28 21.46 -5.40
N TRP A 736 -2.86 20.32 -5.03
CA TRP A 736 -3.55 19.44 -5.98
C TRP A 736 -5.04 19.74 -6.17
N PHE A 737 -5.71 20.28 -5.15
CA PHE A 737 -7.17 20.49 -5.17
C PHE A 737 -7.56 21.97 -4.99
N GLY A 738 -6.59 22.87 -4.84
CA GLY A 738 -6.84 24.28 -4.58
C GLY A 738 -7.47 24.56 -3.21
N TRP A 739 -7.43 23.59 -2.29
CA TRP A 739 -8.04 23.72 -0.98
C TRP A 739 -7.33 24.77 -0.13
N ARG A 740 -8.10 25.70 0.40
CA ARG A 740 -7.66 26.71 1.37
C ARG A 740 -8.79 26.95 2.36
N ARG A 741 -8.50 27.57 3.51
CA ARG A 741 -9.49 27.83 4.56
C ARG A 741 -10.71 28.59 4.01
N GLU A 742 -10.48 29.58 3.15
CA GLU A 742 -11.50 30.46 2.58
C GLU A 742 -12.51 29.72 1.69
N VAL A 743 -12.12 28.57 1.12
CA VAL A 743 -13.00 27.73 0.30
C VAL A 743 -14.18 27.17 1.13
N PHE A 744 -14.00 27.05 2.44
CA PHE A 744 -14.92 26.34 3.33
C PHE A 744 -15.63 27.23 4.38
N ASP A 745 -15.26 28.50 4.48
CA ASP A 745 -15.74 29.44 5.51
C ASP A 745 -17.08 30.14 5.17
N THR A 746 -17.80 29.69 4.14
CA THR A 746 -19.12 30.25 3.72
C THR A 746 -20.30 29.35 4.04
#